data_AF-A0A3R7KI64-F1
#
_entry.id   AF-A0A3R7KI64-F1
#
_cell.length_a   1.000
_cell.length_b   1.000
_cell.length_c   1.000
_cell.angle_alpha   90.00
_cell.angle_beta   90.00
_cell.angle_gamma   90.00
#
_symmetry.space_group_name_H-M   'P 1'
#
loop_
_entity.id
_entity.type
_entity.pdbx_description
1 polymer ?
#
loop_
_entity_poly.entity_id
_entity_poly.type
_entity_poly.pdbx_seq_one_letter_code
_entity_poly.pdbx_strand_id
1 'polypeptide(L)'
;MVCSNEEIETPTGDKWQTAILNKPKTNAAPRHKSTLTCDDDEEEKPSEHSTGNSSLILDSSASPLHFDADNNVDQFLHDMANNMIGRNIPFESPFGVKAQVYADYTASGKSLECIERFIHDQVMPTYGNTHTTTSVTGLQTTSFREEARHIIAEAVNAHESKDVVIFAGQGCTSAINKLVTALGIHKGRRRHRANKRPVVFTCPFSHHSNLLPWRESPCADEVQIPEAEGGGLDLEELERQLQTHQNRPLKIGSFAAASNLTGMLIDVDKVSKLLHKYGALSCWDYATCAPYVDINMNPKDKMAYKDAVFFSGHKFVGGPGSPGVLVVKKKLMNNEVPTMPGGGTVLFVTEKAHSYLSNKVEREEGGTPDILGSIRLGLAFQMKQRLGPRRIMDLERQHVHHVRESLSRNENIVVLGRQTDDVDQLPIFSFMIRFNDRFLHHNFVCALLNDMFGIQARGGCQCAGPFGSRLLGLSREHIVDLGHAVVAKHEVLKPGVARMSFPYFADEEEADYILEAVHFVADHGWKFLPEYDFNCRTGVWRHVSRADVPFPAKKCLSEMQVDDVEIVRSSTIAEPIRDLATHRRRNLEQAIKLADRCIEMAVASNYEQALQELGTKPPLSEEICGPCQPYRYFDPAINHVWDGIPTMATMKRHWMKMAARMFISRYCLPNQDMAFLMSMKPVQDLDDETDSDSDSEGPQKDS
;
A
#
# COMPACT_ATOMS: atom_id res chain seq x y z
N MET A 1 58.31 -15.62 14.83
CA MET A 1 59.16 -14.41 14.83
C MET A 1 58.30 -13.31 15.41
N VAL A 2 58.33 -13.02 16.72
CA VAL A 2 59.48 -12.60 17.57
C VAL A 2 60.02 -11.24 17.13
N CYS A 3 59.51 -10.19 17.79
CA CYS A 3 60.27 -9.06 18.33
C CYS A 3 59.43 -8.33 19.41
N SER A 4 59.61 -8.78 20.64
CA SER A 4 59.35 -8.08 21.92
C SER A 4 60.42 -7.00 22.19
N ASN A 5 60.32 -6.06 23.15
CA ASN A 5 59.17 -5.50 23.91
C ASN A 5 59.30 -3.94 23.85
N GLU A 6 59.33 -3.02 24.85
CA GLU A 6 59.25 -2.88 26.32
C GLU A 6 58.64 -1.47 26.57
N GLU A 7 57.59 -1.24 27.36
CA GLU A 7 57.44 -1.27 28.83
C GLU A 7 58.37 -0.33 29.64
N ILE A 8 57.81 0.81 30.08
CA ILE A 8 58.18 1.54 31.30
C ILE A 8 56.89 2.05 31.96
N GLU A 9 56.72 1.80 33.27
CA GLU A 9 55.51 2.17 34.04
C GLU A 9 55.50 3.60 34.61
N THR A 10 54.34 4.01 35.14
CA THR A 10 54.08 5.31 35.78
C THR A 10 54.68 5.44 37.19
N PRO A 11 54.65 6.63 37.82
CA PRO A 11 53.75 6.76 38.97
C PRO A 11 53.06 8.14 39.19
N THR A 12 51.75 8.06 39.51
CA THR A 12 50.94 8.83 40.48
C THR A 12 51.42 10.19 41.08
N GLY A 13 50.48 11.15 41.26
CA GLY A 13 50.40 11.91 42.53
C GLY A 13 50.00 13.40 42.55
N ASP A 14 48.82 13.67 43.14
CA ASP A 14 48.40 14.87 43.94
C ASP A 14 48.43 16.36 43.44
N LYS A 15 47.22 16.94 43.45
CA LYS A 15 46.77 18.29 43.93
C LYS A 15 47.62 19.57 43.71
N TRP A 16 47.10 20.48 42.88
CA TRP A 16 47.08 21.95 43.09
C TRP A 16 45.74 22.50 42.51
N GLN A 17 44.80 23.06 43.27
CA GLN A 17 44.72 24.38 43.96
C GLN A 17 44.66 25.63 43.06
N THR A 18 43.77 26.54 43.44
CA THR A 18 43.34 27.76 42.72
C THR A 18 44.29 28.94 42.84
N ALA A 19 44.40 29.76 41.78
CA ALA A 19 44.85 31.15 41.86
C ALA A 19 44.14 32.06 40.84
N ILE A 20 43.92 33.32 41.23
CA ILE A 20 43.31 34.39 40.42
C ILE A 20 44.42 35.31 39.89
N LEU A 21 44.29 35.85 38.67
CA LEU A 21 45.12 36.95 38.18
C LEU A 21 44.30 38.10 37.56
N ASN A 22 44.90 39.29 37.50
CA ASN A 22 44.19 40.57 37.66
C ASN A 22 44.02 41.44 36.39
N LYS A 23 43.06 42.37 36.47
CA LYS A 23 42.86 43.48 35.51
C LYS A 23 44.01 44.51 35.54
N PRO A 24 44.38 45.11 34.39
CA PRO A 24 45.04 46.43 34.31
C PRO A 24 44.05 47.59 34.52
N LYS A 25 44.54 48.82 34.69
CA LYS A 25 43.73 50.04 34.92
C LYS A 25 44.09 51.24 34.01
N THR A 26 43.05 51.82 33.41
CA THR A 26 42.77 53.27 33.17
C THR A 26 43.82 54.25 32.60
N ASN A 27 43.44 54.93 31.49
CA ASN A 27 43.56 56.38 31.20
C ASN A 27 42.96 56.64 29.79
N ALA A 28 42.36 57.79 29.40
CA ALA A 28 41.73 58.91 30.10
C ALA A 28 40.72 59.63 29.15
N ALA A 29 39.94 60.60 29.65
CA ALA A 29 38.76 61.25 29.00
C ALA A 29 39.14 62.30 27.90
N PRO A 30 38.23 62.99 27.13
CA PRO A 30 36.92 63.53 27.58
C PRO A 30 35.70 63.66 26.61
N ARG A 31 34.50 63.49 27.20
CA ARG A 31 33.24 64.28 27.06
C ARG A 31 32.59 64.55 25.68
N HIS A 32 31.28 64.22 25.60
CA HIS A 32 30.21 65.23 25.46
C HIS A 32 28.93 64.79 26.22
N LYS A 33 27.95 65.69 26.41
CA LYS A 33 26.64 65.44 27.07
C LYS A 33 25.54 65.16 26.01
N SER A 34 24.30 64.74 26.29
CA SER A 34 23.47 64.84 27.52
C SER A 34 22.23 63.91 27.56
N THR A 35 21.84 63.47 28.77
CA THR A 35 20.46 63.22 29.28
C THR A 35 19.41 62.45 28.44
N LEU A 36 18.93 61.34 29.01
CA LEU A 36 17.52 61.06 29.42
C LEU A 36 17.54 59.74 30.24
N THR A 37 17.35 59.81 31.57
CA THR A 37 16.18 59.29 32.32
C THR A 37 15.93 57.79 32.19
N CYS A 38 16.12 57.06 33.30
CA CYS A 38 15.65 55.69 33.50
C CYS A 38 14.18 55.67 33.89
N ASP A 39 13.51 54.55 33.63
CA ASP A 39 12.64 53.84 34.58
C ASP A 39 12.66 52.35 34.17
N ASP A 40 12.56 51.42 35.13
CA ASP A 40 12.68 49.97 34.92
C ASP A 40 11.29 49.31 34.75
N ASP A 41 11.17 48.34 33.83
CA ASP A 41 10.33 47.12 33.91
C ASP A 41 10.22 46.43 32.53
N GLU A 42 10.98 45.34 32.30
CA GLU A 42 10.72 44.38 31.20
C GLU A 42 10.73 42.93 31.70
N GLU A 43 9.65 42.19 31.45
CA GLU A 43 9.62 40.74 31.58
C GLU A 43 10.37 40.11 30.38
N GLU A 44 11.39 39.28 30.64
CA GLU A 44 12.14 38.59 29.59
C GLU A 44 11.24 37.65 28.76
N LYS A 45 10.98 38.02 27.50
CA LYS A 45 10.47 37.07 26.49
C LYS A 45 11.62 36.18 26.01
N PRO A 46 11.43 34.85 25.89
CA PRO A 46 12.44 33.98 25.30
C PRO A 46 12.76 34.38 23.85
N SER A 47 14.05 34.57 23.54
CA SER A 47 14.51 34.88 22.19
C SER A 47 14.43 33.66 21.27
N GLU A 48 13.69 33.78 20.16
CA GLU A 48 13.67 32.75 19.11
C GLU A 48 15.00 32.74 18.34
N HIS A 49 15.93 31.90 18.78
CA HIS A 49 17.17 31.63 18.06
C HIS A 49 16.91 30.74 16.84
N SER A 50 16.39 31.34 15.77
CA SER A 50 16.21 30.70 14.47
C SER A 50 17.57 30.39 13.82
N THR A 51 17.85 29.10 13.58
CA THR A 51 19.02 28.64 12.83
C THR A 51 18.70 28.56 11.34
N GLY A 52 18.93 29.65 10.61
CA GLY A 52 19.22 29.59 9.17
C GLY A 52 18.08 29.30 8.19
N ASN A 53 16.84 29.08 8.65
CA ASN A 53 15.69 29.05 7.75
C ASN A 53 15.22 30.48 7.45
N SER A 54 15.68 31.01 6.31
CA SER A 54 15.00 32.13 5.66
C SER A 54 13.61 31.67 5.23
N SER A 55 12.57 32.40 5.65
CA SER A 55 11.22 32.24 5.09
C SER A 55 11.25 32.67 3.61
N LEU A 56 11.42 31.71 2.71
CA LEU A 56 11.35 31.92 1.27
C LEU A 56 9.91 32.31 0.92
N ILE A 57 9.68 33.62 0.78
CA ILE A 57 8.43 34.16 0.26
C ILE A 57 8.36 33.77 -1.22
N LEU A 58 7.68 32.66 -1.50
CA LEU A 58 7.36 32.24 -2.86
C LEU A 58 6.39 33.28 -3.45
N ASP A 59 6.83 33.98 -4.48
CA ASP A 59 6.06 35.03 -5.14
C ASP A 59 4.97 34.38 -6.02
N SER A 60 3.75 34.26 -5.48
CA SER A 60 2.63 33.45 -5.98
C SER A 60 1.96 34.03 -7.24
N SER A 61 2.76 34.29 -8.28
CA SER A 61 2.35 34.91 -9.53
C SER A 61 1.88 33.92 -10.61
N ALA A 62 1.95 32.61 -10.33
CA ALA A 62 1.37 31.56 -11.16
C ALA A 62 -0.18 31.59 -11.09
N SER A 63 -0.79 32.39 -11.96
CA SER A 63 -2.26 32.46 -12.07
C SER A 63 -2.84 31.10 -12.47
N PRO A 64 -3.96 30.64 -11.86
CA PRO A 64 -4.59 29.39 -12.25
C PRO A 64 -5.11 29.50 -13.69
N LEU A 65 -4.56 28.68 -14.59
CA LEU A 65 -4.96 28.60 -15.99
C LEU A 65 -6.39 28.06 -16.09
N HIS A 66 -7.37 28.96 -16.21
CA HIS A 66 -8.75 28.62 -16.49
C HIS A 66 -8.85 27.90 -17.85
N PHE A 67 -9.33 26.65 -17.82
CA PHE A 67 -9.69 25.89 -19.01
C PHE A 67 -11.06 26.34 -19.54
N ASP A 68 -11.06 27.26 -20.49
CA ASP A 68 -12.21 27.48 -21.37
C ASP A 68 -12.19 26.48 -22.55
N ALA A 69 -13.40 26.14 -23.01
CA ALA A 69 -13.76 25.16 -24.05
C ALA A 69 -13.43 23.67 -23.76
N ASP A 70 -14.42 22.80 -23.91
CA ASP A 70 -14.29 21.37 -23.62
C ASP A 70 -13.34 20.63 -24.57
N ASN A 71 -13.15 21.09 -25.82
CA ASN A 71 -12.13 20.54 -26.74
C ASN A 71 -10.69 20.55 -26.13
N ASN A 72 -10.42 21.45 -25.18
CA ASN A 72 -9.14 21.55 -24.47
C ASN A 72 -9.00 20.45 -23.39
N VAL A 73 -10.13 19.92 -22.90
CA VAL A 73 -10.19 18.81 -21.94
C VAL A 73 -9.87 17.50 -22.63
N ASP A 74 -10.57 17.20 -23.73
CA ASP A 74 -10.41 15.92 -24.44
C ASP A 74 -8.99 15.75 -24.97
N GLN A 75 -8.40 16.83 -25.49
CA GLN A 75 -6.98 16.86 -25.86
C GLN A 75 -6.06 16.65 -24.65
N PHE A 76 -6.36 17.25 -23.48
CA PHE A 76 -5.55 17.06 -22.27
C PHE A 76 -5.64 15.63 -21.71
N LEU A 77 -6.81 14.99 -21.80
CA LEU A 77 -7.01 13.58 -21.45
C LEU A 77 -6.24 12.66 -22.41
N HIS A 78 -6.36 12.89 -23.71
CA HIS A 78 -5.61 12.20 -24.75
C HIS A 78 -4.08 12.38 -24.61
N ASP A 79 -3.62 13.58 -24.24
CA ASP A 79 -2.19 13.85 -24.04
C ASP A 79 -1.69 13.17 -22.76
N MET A 80 -2.48 13.16 -21.68
CA MET A 80 -2.17 12.41 -20.46
C MET A 80 -2.12 10.89 -20.72
N ALA A 81 -3.07 10.38 -21.51
CA ALA A 81 -3.15 9.01 -21.98
C ALA A 81 -1.90 8.59 -22.79
N ASN A 82 -1.41 9.45 -23.68
CA ASN A 82 -0.23 9.18 -24.51
C ASN A 82 1.11 9.42 -23.79
N ASN A 83 1.15 10.29 -22.76
CA ASN A 83 2.32 10.45 -21.89
C ASN A 83 2.54 9.25 -20.94
N MET A 84 1.66 8.26 -20.93
CA MET A 84 1.64 7.16 -19.96
C MET A 84 2.77 6.14 -20.19
N ILE A 85 3.81 6.18 -19.36
CA ILE A 85 4.97 5.29 -19.50
C ILE A 85 4.53 3.83 -19.34
N GLY A 86 4.76 3.05 -20.40
CA GLY A 86 4.43 1.62 -20.44
C GLY A 86 3.03 1.29 -20.98
N ARG A 87 2.19 2.27 -21.35
CA ARG A 87 0.94 1.99 -22.06
C ARG A 87 1.27 1.46 -23.47
N ASN A 88 0.52 0.48 -23.96
CA ASN A 88 0.65 -0.08 -25.32
C ASN A 88 1.99 -0.76 -25.65
N ILE A 89 2.90 -0.93 -24.67
CA ILE A 89 4.16 -1.65 -24.86
C ILE A 89 3.86 -3.13 -25.17
N PRO A 90 4.50 -3.70 -26.22
CA PRO A 90 4.35 -5.11 -26.55
C PRO A 90 5.01 -6.01 -25.50
N PHE A 91 4.35 -7.12 -25.17
CA PHE A 91 4.97 -8.23 -24.44
C PHE A 91 4.54 -9.58 -25.03
N GLU A 92 5.38 -10.59 -24.86
CA GLU A 92 5.07 -11.95 -25.32
C GLU A 92 4.07 -12.64 -24.38
N SER A 93 2.97 -13.15 -24.93
CA SER A 93 2.02 -14.03 -24.25
C SER A 93 2.10 -15.47 -24.80
N PRO A 94 1.43 -16.47 -24.18
CA PRO A 94 1.24 -17.79 -24.79
C PRO A 94 0.52 -17.74 -26.16
N PHE A 95 -0.30 -16.71 -26.37
CA PHE A 95 -1.13 -16.51 -27.55
C PHE A 95 -0.57 -15.42 -28.48
N GLY A 96 0.76 -15.22 -28.49
CA GLY A 96 1.49 -14.24 -29.30
C GLY A 96 1.74 -12.90 -28.61
N VAL A 97 2.28 -11.91 -29.33
CA VAL A 97 2.52 -10.56 -28.79
C VAL A 97 1.19 -9.89 -28.40
N LYS A 98 1.15 -9.22 -27.24
CA LYS A 98 0.01 -8.43 -26.76
C LYS A 98 0.46 -7.01 -26.36
N ALA A 99 -0.36 -6.00 -26.66
CA ALA A 99 -0.20 -4.65 -26.11
C ALA A 99 -0.59 -4.62 -24.63
N GLN A 100 0.22 -4.01 -23.76
CA GLN A 100 -0.17 -3.82 -22.36
C GLN A 100 -1.32 -2.80 -22.21
N VAL A 101 -2.46 -3.28 -21.69
CA VAL A 101 -3.60 -2.47 -21.24
C VAL A 101 -3.66 -2.56 -19.71
N TYR A 102 -3.49 -1.45 -18.99
CA TYR A 102 -3.34 -1.47 -17.53
C TYR A 102 -4.67 -1.16 -16.82
N ALA A 103 -5.20 -2.11 -16.05
CA ALA A 103 -6.53 -2.01 -15.44
C ALA A 103 -6.50 -2.13 -13.90
N ASP A 104 -5.38 -1.81 -13.25
CA ASP A 104 -5.17 -1.97 -11.79
C ASP A 104 -4.73 -0.66 -11.10
N TYR A 105 -5.14 0.50 -11.65
CA TYR A 105 -4.84 1.83 -11.12
C TYR A 105 -5.20 2.01 -9.62
N THR A 106 -6.22 1.30 -9.11
CA THR A 106 -6.54 1.26 -7.67
C THR A 106 -5.38 0.77 -6.79
N ALA A 107 -4.47 -0.06 -7.32
CA ALA A 107 -3.29 -0.51 -6.59
C ALA A 107 -2.15 0.51 -6.68
N SER A 108 -1.84 1.01 -7.88
CA SER A 108 -0.80 2.01 -8.12
C SER A 108 -1.07 2.75 -9.43
N GLY A 109 -0.67 4.01 -9.50
CA GLY A 109 -0.63 4.76 -10.75
C GLY A 109 0.48 4.28 -11.68
N LYS A 110 0.58 4.94 -12.83
CA LYS A 110 1.63 4.81 -13.84
C LYS A 110 2.35 6.16 -13.96
N SER A 111 3.65 6.15 -14.30
CA SER A 111 4.41 7.39 -14.49
C SER A 111 4.03 8.09 -15.79
N LEU A 112 4.21 9.41 -15.83
CA LEU A 112 4.02 10.23 -17.02
C LEU A 112 5.37 10.73 -17.54
N GLU A 113 5.60 10.59 -18.85
CA GLU A 113 6.84 10.97 -19.53
C GLU A 113 7.19 12.44 -19.26
N CYS A 114 6.23 13.36 -19.36
CA CYS A 114 6.42 14.77 -19.04
C CYS A 114 6.91 15.04 -17.60
N ILE A 115 6.50 14.22 -16.63
CA ILE A 115 6.91 14.36 -15.22
C ILE A 115 8.31 13.77 -15.00
N GLU A 116 8.57 12.56 -15.49
CA GLU A 116 9.89 11.94 -15.33
C GLU A 116 10.98 12.72 -16.09
N ARG A 117 10.63 13.30 -17.26
CA ARG A 117 11.51 14.24 -17.97
C ARG A 117 11.71 15.55 -17.24
N PHE A 118 10.70 16.13 -16.59
CA PHE A 118 10.92 17.31 -15.74
C PHE A 118 11.87 16.99 -14.56
N ILE A 119 11.67 15.84 -13.90
CA ILE A 119 12.58 15.36 -12.86
C ILE A 119 14.00 15.19 -13.41
N HIS A 120 14.17 14.57 -14.58
CA HIS A 120 15.47 14.35 -15.21
C HIS A 120 16.16 15.62 -15.71
N ASP A 121 15.44 16.49 -16.42
CA ASP A 121 16.00 17.62 -17.15
C ASP A 121 16.13 18.89 -16.29
N GLN A 122 15.36 19.03 -15.20
CA GLN A 122 15.32 20.25 -14.37
C GLN A 122 15.72 20.00 -12.90
N VAL A 123 15.26 18.90 -12.29
CA VAL A 123 15.46 18.65 -10.85
C VAL A 123 16.79 17.93 -10.57
N MET A 124 17.03 16.78 -11.20
CA MET A 124 18.24 15.99 -10.97
C MET A 124 19.56 16.73 -11.26
N PRO A 125 19.70 17.62 -12.26
CA PRO A 125 20.93 18.37 -12.51
C PRO A 125 21.29 19.38 -11.41
N THR A 126 20.33 19.76 -10.56
CA THR A 126 20.52 20.66 -9.41
C THR A 126 20.35 19.96 -8.06
N TYR A 127 20.27 18.63 -8.04
CA TYR A 127 20.00 17.84 -6.84
C TYR A 127 21.09 18.01 -5.76
N GLY A 128 20.65 18.31 -4.55
CA GLY A 128 21.45 18.30 -3.33
C GLY A 128 20.59 17.83 -2.16
N ASN A 129 21.21 17.27 -1.11
CA ASN A 129 20.43 16.89 0.07
C ASN A 129 19.83 18.13 0.75
N THR A 130 18.65 17.99 1.33
CA THR A 130 18.05 19.00 2.21
C THR A 130 18.86 19.13 3.51
N HIS A 131 18.46 20.06 4.38
CA HIS A 131 19.10 20.38 5.67
C HIS A 131 20.40 21.20 5.58
N THR A 132 20.97 21.47 4.40
CA THR A 132 22.09 22.41 4.21
C THR A 132 21.85 23.42 3.08
N THR A 133 21.29 24.58 3.43
CA THR A 133 20.91 25.66 2.51
C THR A 133 22.07 26.60 2.10
N THR A 134 23.32 26.16 2.24
CA THR A 134 24.52 26.97 1.89
C THR A 134 24.92 26.83 0.42
N SER A 135 24.58 25.70 -0.24
CA SER A 135 24.85 25.48 -1.66
C SER A 135 23.61 25.75 -2.52
N VAL A 136 23.83 26.14 -3.78
CA VAL A 136 22.75 26.31 -4.77
C VAL A 136 21.93 25.03 -4.94
N THR A 137 22.56 23.85 -4.90
CA THR A 137 21.87 22.57 -5.03
C THR A 137 20.98 22.24 -3.82
N GLY A 138 21.46 22.49 -2.60
CA GLY A 138 20.66 22.32 -1.38
C GLY A 138 19.50 23.31 -1.32
N LEU A 139 19.73 24.58 -1.70
CA LEU A 139 18.69 25.60 -1.82
C LEU A 139 17.60 25.22 -2.84
N GLN A 140 18.00 24.93 -4.08
CA GLN A 140 17.06 24.63 -5.17
C GLN A 140 16.23 23.38 -4.87
N THR A 141 16.87 22.34 -4.34
CA THR A 141 16.21 21.08 -3.99
C THR A 141 15.26 21.24 -2.80
N THR A 142 15.62 22.06 -1.81
CA THR A 142 14.70 22.43 -0.71
C THR A 142 13.51 23.23 -1.25
N SER A 143 13.75 24.20 -2.14
CA SER A 143 12.70 25.04 -2.73
C SER A 143 11.66 24.22 -3.50
N PHE A 144 12.08 23.34 -4.41
CA PHE A 144 11.17 22.45 -5.15
C PHE A 144 10.34 21.55 -4.22
N ARG A 145 10.93 21.10 -3.10
CA ARG A 145 10.24 20.21 -2.16
C ARG A 145 9.18 20.93 -1.32
N GLU A 146 9.48 22.15 -0.88
CA GLU A 146 8.52 22.96 -0.11
C GLU A 146 7.46 23.59 -1.02
N GLU A 147 7.78 23.89 -2.28
CA GLU A 147 6.80 24.18 -3.35
C GLU A 147 5.84 23.00 -3.55
N ALA A 148 6.36 21.77 -3.68
CA ALA A 148 5.53 20.57 -3.76
C ALA A 148 4.64 20.37 -2.52
N ARG A 149 5.13 20.73 -1.32
CA ARG A 149 4.31 20.75 -0.10
C ARG A 149 3.21 21.82 -0.18
N HIS A 150 3.50 23.01 -0.68
CA HIS A 150 2.56 24.10 -0.84
C HIS A 150 1.44 23.75 -1.83
N ILE A 151 1.79 23.20 -3.00
CA ILE A 151 0.84 22.69 -4.01
C ILE A 151 -0.12 21.68 -3.39
N ILE A 152 0.40 20.72 -2.61
CA ILE A 152 -0.44 19.73 -1.92
C ILE A 152 -1.31 20.40 -0.85
N ALA A 153 -0.77 21.36 -0.09
CA ALA A 153 -1.51 22.07 0.97
C ALA A 153 -2.68 22.88 0.41
N GLU A 154 -2.48 23.62 -0.67
CA GLU A 154 -3.54 24.34 -1.39
C GLU A 154 -4.58 23.36 -1.95
N ALA A 155 -4.12 22.32 -2.66
CA ALA A 155 -4.97 21.34 -3.31
C ALA A 155 -5.83 20.49 -2.35
N VAL A 156 -5.46 20.42 -1.06
CA VAL A 156 -6.28 19.80 0.00
C VAL A 156 -7.00 20.80 0.92
N ASN A 157 -6.91 22.10 0.63
CA ASN A 157 -7.41 23.20 1.47
C ASN A 157 -6.93 23.09 2.94
N ALA A 158 -5.63 22.86 3.13
CA ALA A 158 -4.96 22.92 4.43
C ALA A 158 -4.54 24.36 4.75
N HIS A 159 -4.83 24.83 5.97
CA HIS A 159 -4.41 26.17 6.40
C HIS A 159 -3.12 26.08 7.22
N GLU A 160 -2.02 26.62 6.71
CA GLU A 160 -0.69 26.54 7.36
C GLU A 160 -0.68 26.95 8.84
N SER A 161 -1.51 27.93 9.24
CA SER A 161 -1.65 28.35 10.64
C SER A 161 -2.24 27.30 11.59
N LYS A 162 -2.83 26.22 11.05
CA LYS A 162 -3.59 25.19 11.80
C LYS A 162 -3.27 23.75 11.39
N ASP A 163 -2.74 23.56 10.18
CA ASP A 163 -2.50 22.27 9.53
C ASP A 163 -1.04 22.13 9.10
N VAL A 164 -0.62 20.89 8.86
CA VAL A 164 0.62 20.56 8.16
C VAL A 164 0.39 19.40 7.20
N VAL A 165 1.02 19.47 6.03
CA VAL A 165 1.24 18.36 5.11
C VAL A 165 2.61 17.73 5.43
N ILE A 166 2.65 16.48 5.89
CA ILE A 166 3.88 15.74 6.22
C ILE A 166 4.08 14.60 5.21
N PHE A 167 5.26 14.53 4.59
CA PHE A 167 5.67 13.40 3.77
C PHE A 167 6.12 12.25 4.67
N ALA A 168 5.35 11.15 4.67
CA ALA A 168 5.39 10.14 5.71
C ALA A 168 6.16 8.84 5.34
N GLY A 169 6.71 8.73 4.13
CA GLY A 169 7.44 7.54 3.68
C GLY A 169 6.56 6.55 2.89
N GLN A 170 6.47 5.30 3.32
CA GLN A 170 5.88 4.20 2.53
C GLN A 170 4.34 4.22 2.48
N GLY A 171 3.82 5.14 1.67
CA GLY A 171 2.39 5.29 1.39
C GLY A 171 1.55 5.64 2.61
N CYS A 172 0.23 5.50 2.43
CA CYS A 172 -0.75 5.76 3.47
C CYS A 172 -0.50 4.97 4.77
N THR A 173 0.10 3.78 4.68
CA THR A 173 0.50 2.95 5.82
C THR A 173 1.43 3.69 6.78
N SER A 174 2.47 4.36 6.27
CA SER A 174 3.39 5.11 7.13
C SER A 174 2.76 6.41 7.66
N ALA A 175 1.85 7.05 6.90
CA ALA A 175 1.08 8.20 7.37
C ALA A 175 0.20 7.86 8.59
N ILE A 176 -0.52 6.74 8.55
CA ILE A 176 -1.35 6.26 9.66
C ILE A 176 -0.47 5.90 10.87
N ASN A 177 0.61 5.13 10.66
CA ASN A 177 1.52 4.77 11.76
C ASN A 177 2.19 6.00 12.40
N LYS A 178 2.53 7.04 11.63
CA LYS A 178 3.02 8.33 12.15
C LYS A 178 1.98 8.99 13.06
N LEU A 179 0.70 9.05 12.66
CA LEU A 179 -0.37 9.60 13.50
C LEU A 179 -0.57 8.78 14.79
N VAL A 180 -0.63 7.45 14.71
CA VAL A 180 -0.75 6.55 15.89
C VAL A 180 0.43 6.72 16.86
N THR A 181 1.63 6.97 16.33
CA THR A 181 2.86 7.22 17.09
C THR A 181 2.85 8.60 17.76
N ALA A 182 2.46 9.65 17.04
CA ALA A 182 2.39 11.03 17.55
C ALA A 182 1.33 11.20 18.65
N LEU A 183 0.18 10.52 18.51
CA LEU A 183 -0.86 10.44 19.54
C LEU A 183 -0.45 9.55 20.75
N GLY A 184 0.74 8.94 20.72
CA GLY A 184 1.30 8.13 21.83
C GLY A 184 0.59 6.79 22.07
N ILE A 185 -0.30 6.36 21.18
CA ILE A 185 -1.22 5.24 21.41
C ILE A 185 -0.47 3.90 21.35
N HIS A 186 0.50 3.78 20.42
CA HIS A 186 1.32 2.58 20.20
C HIS A 186 2.05 2.06 21.44
N LYS A 187 2.57 2.96 22.30
CA LYS A 187 3.34 2.63 23.51
C LYS A 187 2.53 2.75 24.81
N GLY A 188 1.23 3.03 24.72
CA GLY A 188 0.39 3.19 25.90
C GLY A 188 0.26 1.90 26.72
N ARG A 189 0.35 1.99 28.05
CA ARG A 189 0.01 0.86 28.93
C ARG A 189 -1.52 0.69 28.99
N ARG A 190 -2.02 -0.53 28.74
CA ARG A 190 -3.45 -0.86 28.81
C ARG A 190 -4.00 -0.64 30.22
N ARG A 191 -4.80 0.42 30.40
CA ARG A 191 -5.41 0.76 31.69
C ARG A 191 -6.52 -0.22 32.05
N HIS A 192 -6.62 -0.62 33.32
CA HIS A 192 -7.61 -1.60 33.77
C HIS A 192 -9.05 -1.14 33.48
N ARG A 193 -9.43 0.06 33.91
CA ARG A 193 -10.78 0.61 33.68
C ARG A 193 -10.93 1.07 32.22
N ALA A 194 -11.91 0.52 31.51
CA ALA A 194 -12.18 0.86 30.11
C ALA A 194 -12.42 2.37 29.89
N ASN A 195 -13.12 3.04 30.80
CA ASN A 195 -13.35 4.49 30.73
C ASN A 195 -12.07 5.36 30.81
N LYS A 196 -10.89 4.79 31.07
CA LYS A 196 -9.60 5.50 30.99
C LYS A 196 -8.77 5.16 29.74
N ARG A 197 -9.26 4.30 28.85
CA ARG A 197 -8.63 3.92 27.56
C ARG A 197 -9.18 4.77 26.41
N PRO A 198 -8.37 5.13 25.39
CA PRO A 198 -8.87 5.57 24.10
C PRO A 198 -9.84 4.56 23.48
N VAL A 199 -10.66 5.02 22.54
CA VAL A 199 -11.45 4.17 21.65
C VAL A 199 -11.25 4.60 20.19
N VAL A 200 -11.16 3.63 19.29
CA VAL A 200 -11.05 3.84 17.84
C VAL A 200 -12.22 3.15 17.15
N PHE A 201 -12.97 3.92 16.37
CA PHE A 201 -14.05 3.42 15.52
C PHE A 201 -13.50 3.16 14.11
N THR A 202 -13.76 1.96 13.58
CA THR A 202 -13.27 1.52 12.26
C THR A 202 -14.47 1.17 11.35
N CYS A 203 -14.26 1.21 10.03
CA CYS A 203 -15.28 0.81 9.05
C CYS A 203 -15.05 -0.65 8.60
N PRO A 204 -16.07 -1.34 8.06
CA PRO A 204 -15.94 -2.76 7.72
C PRO A 204 -15.03 -2.99 6.51
N PHE A 205 -15.01 -2.06 5.57
CA PHE A 205 -14.16 -2.00 4.38
C PHE A 205 -12.83 -1.25 4.61
N SER A 206 -12.37 -1.12 5.86
CA SER A 206 -11.01 -0.62 6.15
C SER A 206 -9.95 -1.50 5.46
N HIS A 207 -9.14 -0.89 4.60
CA HIS A 207 -7.88 -1.48 4.13
C HIS A 207 -6.98 -1.81 5.33
N HIS A 208 -6.17 -2.87 5.24
CA HIS A 208 -5.33 -3.35 6.36
C HIS A 208 -4.46 -2.26 6.99
N SER A 209 -3.96 -1.30 6.20
CA SER A 209 -3.20 -0.12 6.68
C SER A 209 -4.00 0.77 7.65
N ASN A 210 -5.32 0.86 7.51
CA ASN A 210 -6.23 1.61 8.39
C ASN A 210 -7.04 0.67 9.31
N LEU A 211 -6.42 -0.44 9.71
CA LEU A 211 -7.00 -1.41 10.64
C LEU A 211 -5.94 -1.96 11.61
N LEU A 212 -4.82 -2.45 11.08
CA LEU A 212 -3.78 -3.11 11.90
C LEU A 212 -3.09 -2.15 12.88
N PRO A 213 -2.69 -0.90 12.53
CA PRO A 213 -2.06 0.01 13.51
C PRO A 213 -2.96 0.36 14.70
N TRP A 214 -4.28 0.30 14.52
CA TRP A 214 -5.26 0.53 15.58
C TRP A 214 -5.52 -0.73 16.43
N ARG A 215 -5.38 -1.93 15.85
CA ARG A 215 -5.47 -3.22 16.57
C ARG A 215 -4.21 -3.52 17.38
N GLU A 216 -3.04 -3.25 16.81
CA GLU A 216 -1.72 -3.36 17.48
C GLU A 216 -1.44 -2.20 18.45
N SER A 217 -2.46 -1.43 18.83
CA SER A 217 -2.41 -0.34 19.81
C SER A 217 -3.05 -0.79 21.15
N PRO A 218 -2.35 -1.58 21.99
CA PRO A 218 -2.94 -2.29 23.12
C PRO A 218 -3.54 -1.40 24.22
N CYS A 219 -3.30 -0.09 24.22
CA CYS A 219 -3.91 0.82 25.17
C CYS A 219 -5.36 1.21 24.83
N ALA A 220 -5.75 1.13 23.56
CA ALA A 220 -7.08 1.48 23.07
C ALA A 220 -8.05 0.29 23.10
N ASP A 221 -9.33 0.55 22.90
CA ASP A 221 -10.29 -0.47 22.45
C ASP A 221 -10.69 -0.15 21.00
N GLU A 222 -10.74 -1.15 20.12
CA GLU A 222 -11.29 -1.00 18.76
C GLU A 222 -12.80 -1.33 18.78
N VAL A 223 -13.58 -0.54 18.04
CA VAL A 223 -15.01 -0.75 17.82
C VAL A 223 -15.28 -0.67 16.32
N GLN A 224 -15.43 -1.82 15.67
CA GLN A 224 -15.84 -1.86 14.26
C GLN A 224 -17.32 -1.49 14.14
N ILE A 225 -17.60 -0.44 13.37
CA ILE A 225 -18.94 -0.08 12.93
C ILE A 225 -19.35 -1.04 11.81
N PRO A 226 -20.61 -1.53 11.78
CA PRO A 226 -21.10 -2.39 10.72
C PRO A 226 -21.31 -1.62 9.40
N GLU A 227 -21.81 -2.35 8.42
CA GLU A 227 -22.29 -1.81 7.17
C GLU A 227 -23.80 -1.65 7.26
N ALA A 228 -24.33 -0.54 6.73
CA ALA A 228 -25.77 -0.30 6.70
C ALA A 228 -26.47 -1.34 5.79
N GLU A 229 -27.80 -1.50 5.94
CA GLU A 229 -28.59 -2.46 5.16
C GLU A 229 -28.50 -2.20 3.63
N GLY A 230 -28.33 -0.94 3.22
CA GLY A 230 -28.06 -0.56 1.83
C GLY A 230 -26.58 -0.59 1.42
N GLY A 231 -25.65 -0.98 2.28
CA GLY A 231 -24.21 -0.79 2.08
C GLY A 231 -23.72 0.60 2.53
N GLY A 232 -22.41 0.73 2.75
CA GLY A 232 -21.79 1.94 3.31
C GLY A 232 -21.71 1.93 4.85
N LEU A 233 -21.23 3.01 5.46
CA LEU A 233 -21.03 3.08 6.91
C LEU A 233 -22.37 3.29 7.65
N ASP A 234 -22.68 2.42 8.61
CA ASP A 234 -23.84 2.62 9.49
C ASP A 234 -23.65 3.84 10.41
N LEU A 235 -24.45 4.88 10.18
CA LEU A 235 -24.37 6.13 10.92
C LEU A 235 -25.17 6.12 12.22
N GLU A 236 -26.20 5.28 12.31
CA GLU A 236 -27.04 5.17 13.51
C GLU A 236 -26.32 4.34 14.58
N GLU A 237 -25.69 3.23 14.18
CA GLU A 237 -24.81 2.46 15.06
C GLU A 237 -23.54 3.26 15.41
N LEU A 238 -22.96 4.06 14.49
CA LEU A 238 -21.88 4.98 14.84
C LEU A 238 -22.30 6.00 15.90
N GLU A 239 -23.47 6.64 15.75
CA GLU A 239 -24.01 7.56 16.75
C GLU A 239 -24.24 6.85 18.10
N ARG A 240 -24.85 5.67 18.10
CA ARG A 240 -25.07 4.86 19.31
C ARG A 240 -23.76 4.45 19.99
N GLN A 241 -22.73 4.11 19.22
CA GLN A 241 -21.40 3.76 19.73
C GLN A 241 -20.65 4.99 20.28
N LEU A 242 -20.75 6.16 19.63
CA LEU A 242 -20.22 7.42 20.12
C LEU A 242 -20.87 7.83 21.45
N GLN A 243 -22.20 7.71 21.57
CA GLN A 243 -22.93 7.93 22.82
C GLN A 243 -22.49 6.96 23.92
N THR A 244 -22.44 5.66 23.62
CA THR A 244 -21.97 4.60 24.54
C THR A 244 -20.55 4.89 25.06
N HIS A 245 -19.71 5.50 24.22
CA HIS A 245 -18.32 5.81 24.50
C HIS A 245 -18.04 7.28 24.87
N GLN A 246 -19.06 8.12 25.09
CA GLN A 246 -18.90 9.57 25.27
C GLN A 246 -17.85 9.93 26.35
N ASN A 247 -17.80 9.15 27.43
CA ASN A 247 -16.90 9.31 28.57
C ASN A 247 -15.46 8.80 28.34
N ARG A 248 -15.07 8.36 27.13
CA ARG A 248 -13.68 8.00 26.82
C ARG A 248 -12.81 9.26 26.65
N PRO A 249 -11.58 9.29 27.19
CA PRO A 249 -10.71 10.47 27.19
C PRO A 249 -10.18 10.84 25.80
N LEU A 250 -10.13 9.87 24.89
CA LEU A 250 -9.82 10.06 23.47
C LEU A 250 -10.75 9.14 22.68
N LYS A 251 -11.34 9.68 21.62
CA LYS A 251 -12.25 9.02 20.68
C LYS A 251 -11.75 9.36 19.28
N ILE A 252 -11.64 8.38 18.39
CA ILE A 252 -11.13 8.57 17.02
C ILE A 252 -12.05 7.79 16.08
N GLY A 253 -12.62 8.43 15.06
CA GLY A 253 -13.16 7.71 13.90
C GLY A 253 -12.08 7.65 12.83
N SER A 254 -11.65 6.44 12.46
CA SER A 254 -10.65 6.23 11.40
C SER A 254 -11.24 5.38 10.30
N PHE A 255 -11.67 6.04 9.22
CA PHE A 255 -12.50 5.44 8.17
C PHE A 255 -11.86 5.57 6.79
N ALA A 256 -12.23 4.69 5.86
CA ALA A 256 -11.86 4.85 4.45
C ALA A 256 -12.85 5.75 3.73
N ALA A 257 -12.35 6.74 2.98
CA ALA A 257 -13.18 7.64 2.18
C ALA A 257 -13.75 6.93 0.93
N ALA A 258 -13.07 5.88 0.43
CA ALA A 258 -13.63 4.97 -0.58
C ALA A 258 -13.15 3.52 -0.44
N SER A 259 -14.04 2.57 -0.75
CA SER A 259 -13.79 1.13 -0.79
C SER A 259 -12.80 0.74 -1.90
N ASN A 260 -11.71 0.05 -1.57
CA ASN A 260 -10.71 -0.39 -2.54
C ASN A 260 -11.10 -1.68 -3.32
N LEU A 261 -12.26 -2.27 -3.01
CA LEU A 261 -12.84 -3.40 -3.74
C LEU A 261 -13.99 -2.97 -4.67
N THR A 262 -14.81 -2.02 -4.22
CA THR A 262 -16.10 -1.66 -4.85
C THR A 262 -16.20 -0.19 -5.27
N GLY A 263 -15.17 0.62 -5.05
CA GLY A 263 -15.09 2.03 -5.43
C GLY A 263 -16.05 2.99 -4.71
N MET A 264 -17.10 2.47 -4.06
CA MET A 264 -18.09 3.20 -3.26
C MET A 264 -17.43 4.21 -2.30
N LEU A 265 -17.89 5.47 -2.39
CA LEU A 265 -17.44 6.61 -1.60
C LEU A 265 -18.28 6.80 -0.32
N ILE A 266 -17.75 7.55 0.64
CA ILE A 266 -18.47 8.00 1.84
C ILE A 266 -18.67 9.51 1.78
N ASP A 267 -19.82 9.99 2.26
CA ASP A 267 -20.01 11.38 2.70
C ASP A 267 -19.15 11.67 3.94
N VAL A 268 -17.86 11.96 3.69
CA VAL A 268 -16.84 12.26 4.68
C VAL A 268 -17.21 13.47 5.55
N ASP A 269 -17.99 14.41 5.02
CA ASP A 269 -18.41 15.63 5.70
C ASP A 269 -19.50 15.32 6.74
N LYS A 270 -20.53 14.56 6.37
CA LYS A 270 -21.59 14.09 7.27
C LYS A 270 -21.05 13.24 8.41
N VAL A 271 -20.12 12.33 8.13
CA VAL A 271 -19.45 11.52 9.15
C VAL A 271 -18.55 12.37 10.05
N SER A 272 -17.80 13.34 9.50
CA SER A 272 -16.98 14.27 10.28
C SER A 272 -17.82 15.09 11.27
N LYS A 273 -18.98 15.60 10.82
CA LYS A 273 -19.93 16.33 11.69
C LYS A 273 -20.41 15.47 12.85
N LEU A 274 -20.73 14.19 12.60
CA LEU A 274 -21.17 13.25 13.63
C LEU A 274 -20.05 12.91 14.63
N LEU A 275 -18.82 12.68 14.18
CA LEU A 275 -17.67 12.48 15.06
C LEU A 275 -17.44 13.70 15.97
N HIS A 276 -17.43 14.91 15.39
CA HIS A 276 -17.22 16.15 16.13
C HIS A 276 -18.35 16.51 17.09
N LYS A 277 -19.61 16.17 16.76
CA LYS A 277 -20.77 16.30 17.68
C LYS A 277 -20.53 15.60 19.02
N TYR A 278 -19.76 14.50 19.03
CA TYR A 278 -19.38 13.75 20.21
C TYR A 278 -17.93 13.98 20.68
N GLY A 279 -17.21 14.93 20.09
CA GLY A 279 -15.80 15.20 20.44
C GLY A 279 -14.86 14.03 20.14
N ALA A 280 -15.11 13.31 19.05
CA ALA A 280 -14.18 12.34 18.47
C ALA A 280 -13.37 12.99 17.34
N LEU A 281 -12.11 12.56 17.18
CA LEU A 281 -11.27 13.03 16.07
C LEU A 281 -11.74 12.43 14.74
N SER A 282 -11.68 13.24 13.67
CA SER A 282 -12.07 12.85 12.31
C SER A 282 -10.86 12.47 11.45
N CYS A 283 -10.63 11.17 11.21
CA CYS A 283 -9.45 10.62 10.53
C CYS A 283 -9.82 9.80 9.27
N TRP A 284 -9.18 10.08 8.13
CA TRP A 284 -9.63 9.55 6.83
C TRP A 284 -8.53 8.97 5.92
N ASP A 285 -8.72 7.72 5.50
CA ASP A 285 -7.94 7.04 4.46
C ASP A 285 -8.51 7.40 3.08
N TYR A 286 -7.82 8.30 2.38
CA TYR A 286 -8.09 8.67 1.01
C TYR A 286 -7.25 7.85 0.01
N ALA A 287 -6.49 6.83 0.43
CA ALA A 287 -5.60 6.10 -0.48
C ALA A 287 -6.32 5.32 -1.59
N THR A 288 -7.64 5.16 -1.57
CA THR A 288 -8.38 4.67 -2.75
C THR A 288 -8.72 5.81 -3.73
N CYS A 289 -9.12 6.97 -3.21
CA CYS A 289 -9.82 8.00 -3.98
C CYS A 289 -9.03 9.30 -4.21
N ALA A 290 -7.90 9.51 -3.54
CA ALA A 290 -7.10 10.74 -3.61
C ALA A 290 -6.70 11.21 -5.03
N PRO A 291 -6.45 10.33 -6.03
CA PRO A 291 -6.20 10.76 -7.40
C PRO A 291 -7.41 11.42 -8.10
N TYR A 292 -8.62 11.20 -7.57
CA TYR A 292 -9.88 11.46 -8.25
C TYR A 292 -10.69 12.57 -7.57
N VAL A 293 -10.94 12.44 -6.26
CA VAL A 293 -11.90 13.29 -5.52
C VAL A 293 -11.34 14.64 -5.09
N ASP A 294 -12.24 15.55 -4.66
CA ASP A 294 -11.86 16.70 -3.85
C ASP A 294 -11.47 16.24 -2.44
N ILE A 295 -10.35 16.75 -1.92
CA ILE A 295 -9.87 16.44 -0.58
C ILE A 295 -9.96 17.73 0.23
N ASN A 296 -10.99 17.88 1.05
CA ASN A 296 -11.23 19.17 1.72
C ASN A 296 -10.97 19.10 3.22
N MET A 297 -9.77 19.51 3.64
CA MET A 297 -9.31 19.49 5.05
C MET A 297 -10.05 20.51 5.94
N ASN A 298 -10.52 21.62 5.36
CA ASN A 298 -11.23 22.72 6.03
C ASN A 298 -12.45 23.22 5.21
N PRO A 299 -13.50 22.41 5.03
CA PRO A 299 -14.69 22.82 4.28
C PRO A 299 -15.44 23.94 5.02
N LYS A 300 -16.35 24.62 4.31
CA LYS A 300 -17.07 25.81 4.82
C LYS A 300 -17.90 25.53 6.08
N ASP A 301 -18.35 24.28 6.27
CA ASP A 301 -19.00 23.84 7.50
C ASP A 301 -17.95 23.57 8.59
N LYS A 302 -18.01 24.37 9.66
CA LYS A 302 -17.06 24.33 10.79
C LYS A 302 -17.06 23.01 11.58
N MET A 303 -18.01 22.10 11.34
CA MET A 303 -18.06 20.76 11.92
C MET A 303 -17.58 19.66 10.96
N ALA A 304 -17.32 19.96 9.68
CA ALA A 304 -16.92 18.97 8.66
C ALA A 304 -15.41 18.96 8.33
N TYR A 305 -14.58 19.69 9.09
CA TYR A 305 -13.12 19.57 8.97
C TYR A 305 -12.64 18.15 9.25
N LYS A 306 -11.40 17.86 8.89
CA LYS A 306 -10.74 16.59 9.21
C LYS A 306 -9.60 16.89 10.17
N ASP A 307 -9.44 16.05 11.19
CA ASP A 307 -8.31 16.13 12.11
C ASP A 307 -7.05 15.55 11.47
N ALA A 308 -7.21 14.48 10.69
CA ALA A 308 -6.19 13.93 9.83
C ALA A 308 -6.76 13.36 8.52
N VAL A 309 -6.02 13.53 7.44
CA VAL A 309 -6.23 12.91 6.12
C VAL A 309 -4.93 12.21 5.72
N PHE A 310 -5.03 11.00 5.19
CA PHE A 310 -3.88 10.20 4.80
C PHE A 310 -4.09 9.55 3.42
N PHE A 311 -3.06 9.59 2.58
CA PHE A 311 -3.10 9.02 1.22
C PHE A 311 -1.72 8.54 0.74
N SER A 312 -1.71 7.80 -0.37
CA SER A 312 -0.52 7.26 -1.04
C SER A 312 -0.24 8.03 -2.34
N GLY A 313 0.92 8.68 -2.46
CA GLY A 313 1.32 9.38 -3.69
C GLY A 313 1.48 8.45 -4.90
N HIS A 314 2.03 7.24 -4.70
CA HIS A 314 2.23 6.24 -5.77
C HIS A 314 0.96 5.80 -6.53
N LYS A 315 -0.24 6.16 -6.05
CA LYS A 315 -1.52 5.88 -6.71
C LYS A 315 -2.02 6.97 -7.65
N PHE A 316 -1.43 8.16 -7.61
CA PHE A 316 -1.70 9.20 -8.59
C PHE A 316 -1.08 8.80 -9.94
N VAL A 317 -1.74 9.18 -11.04
CA VAL A 317 -1.08 9.19 -12.35
C VAL A 317 0.08 10.19 -12.31
N GLY A 318 1.24 9.80 -12.83
CA GLY A 318 2.52 10.52 -12.63
C GLY A 318 3.15 10.33 -11.25
N GLY A 319 2.46 9.67 -10.30
CA GLY A 319 2.89 9.52 -8.91
C GLY A 319 3.78 8.34 -8.52
N PRO A 320 4.06 7.28 -9.30
CA PRO A 320 4.89 6.15 -8.84
C PRO A 320 6.26 6.56 -8.28
N GLY A 321 6.72 5.90 -7.22
CA GLY A 321 7.94 6.31 -6.52
C GLY A 321 7.81 7.68 -5.83
N SER A 322 6.64 7.93 -5.23
CA SER A 322 6.40 9.09 -4.35
C SER A 322 5.79 8.67 -3.01
N PRO A 323 5.98 9.47 -1.94
CA PRO A 323 5.69 9.02 -0.58
C PRO A 323 4.19 9.04 -0.26
N GLY A 324 3.85 8.44 0.88
CA GLY A 324 2.59 8.72 1.56
C GLY A 324 2.58 10.11 2.18
N VAL A 325 1.39 10.67 2.37
CA VAL A 325 1.20 11.98 3.00
C VAL A 325 0.25 11.86 4.18
N LEU A 326 0.59 12.55 5.27
CA LEU A 326 -0.27 12.83 6.41
C LEU A 326 -0.57 14.33 6.43
N VAL A 327 -1.82 14.72 6.16
CA VAL A 327 -2.31 16.09 6.36
C VAL A 327 -3.01 16.12 7.71
N VAL A 328 -2.52 16.92 8.66
CA VAL A 328 -2.95 16.82 10.08
C VAL A 328 -3.01 18.18 10.77
N LYS A 329 -4.00 18.37 11.65
CA LYS A 329 -4.11 19.57 12.49
C LYS A 329 -2.89 19.66 13.42
N LYS A 330 -2.12 20.76 13.37
CA LYS A 330 -0.90 21.01 14.17
C LYS A 330 -1.07 20.72 15.66
N LYS A 331 -2.28 20.94 16.22
CA LYS A 331 -2.67 20.62 17.61
C LYS A 331 -2.42 19.16 18.04
N LEU A 332 -2.32 18.22 17.09
CA LEU A 332 -2.14 16.79 17.33
C LEU A 332 -0.67 16.35 17.33
N MET A 333 0.23 17.13 16.70
CA MET A 333 1.67 16.86 16.61
C MET A 333 2.40 17.43 17.84
N ASN A 334 1.97 16.97 19.02
CA ASN A 334 2.36 17.55 20.31
C ASN A 334 3.36 16.69 21.11
N ASN A 335 3.74 15.53 20.58
CA ASN A 335 4.70 14.59 21.13
C ASN A 335 6.08 15.22 21.41
N GLU A 336 6.67 14.87 22.56
CA GLU A 336 7.95 15.42 23.04
C GLU A 336 9.16 14.88 22.27
N VAL A 337 9.11 13.59 21.91
CA VAL A 337 10.06 12.91 21.01
C VAL A 337 9.39 12.77 19.63
N PRO A 338 10.05 13.09 18.51
CA PRO A 338 9.50 12.92 17.18
C PRO A 338 9.17 11.45 16.88
N THR A 339 8.25 11.19 15.94
CA THR A 339 7.84 9.80 15.63
C THR A 339 8.96 8.92 15.07
N MET A 340 9.99 9.54 14.49
CA MET A 340 11.19 8.88 13.95
C MET A 340 12.43 9.75 14.26
N PRO A 341 13.04 9.61 15.45
CA PRO A 341 14.20 10.43 15.86
C PRO A 341 15.45 10.07 15.04
N GLY A 342 16.23 11.09 14.68
CA GLY A 342 17.45 10.96 13.88
C GLY A 342 18.01 12.30 13.41
N GLY A 343 18.89 12.28 12.41
CA GLY A 343 19.36 13.50 11.72
C GLY A 343 18.19 14.32 11.16
N GLY A 344 18.33 15.65 11.10
CA GLY A 344 17.24 16.55 10.72
C GLY A 344 16.14 16.75 11.77
N THR A 345 16.08 15.93 12.84
CA THR A 345 15.12 16.12 13.95
C THR A 345 15.69 16.89 15.14
N VAL A 346 17.02 16.95 15.23
CA VAL A 346 17.80 17.43 16.37
C VAL A 346 18.41 18.81 16.10
N LEU A 347 18.39 19.66 17.13
CA LEU A 347 19.12 20.93 17.17
C LEU A 347 20.57 20.71 17.60
N PHE A 348 20.80 19.84 18.60
CA PHE A 348 22.12 19.53 19.14
C PHE A 348 22.17 18.12 19.74
N VAL A 349 23.33 17.47 19.67
CA VAL A 349 23.57 16.11 20.19
C VAL A 349 24.96 16.06 20.81
N THR A 350 25.09 15.36 21.94
CA THR A 350 26.36 14.99 22.59
C THR A 350 26.42 13.48 22.77
N GLU A 351 27.54 12.98 23.30
CA GLU A 351 27.73 11.58 23.72
C GLU A 351 26.59 11.05 24.62
N LYS A 352 25.92 11.92 25.40
CA LYS A 352 25.00 11.52 26.49
C LYS A 352 23.66 12.26 26.52
N ALA A 353 23.43 13.24 25.64
CA ALA A 353 22.22 14.05 25.61
C ALA A 353 21.89 14.57 24.20
N HIS A 354 20.65 15.00 23.98
CA HIS A 354 20.23 15.65 22.73
C HIS A 354 19.10 16.65 23.00
N SER A 355 18.97 17.65 22.12
CA SER A 355 17.80 18.51 22.00
C SER A 355 17.18 18.37 20.62
N TYR A 356 15.86 18.20 20.56
CA TYR A 356 15.11 18.23 19.31
C TYR A 356 14.86 19.67 18.86
N LEU A 357 14.59 19.88 17.57
CA LEU A 357 14.11 21.18 17.07
C LEU A 357 12.87 21.63 17.87
N SER A 358 12.77 22.93 18.14
CA SER A 358 11.63 23.55 18.83
C SER A 358 10.33 23.43 18.04
N ASN A 359 10.42 23.54 16.71
CA ASN A 359 9.35 23.26 15.78
C ASN A 359 8.99 21.76 15.80
N LYS A 360 7.98 21.40 16.59
CA LYS A 360 7.51 20.01 16.76
C LYS A 360 7.06 19.35 15.45
N VAL A 361 6.76 20.14 14.42
CA VAL A 361 6.20 19.69 13.15
C VAL A 361 7.31 19.36 12.14
N GLU A 362 8.31 20.23 12.01
CA GLU A 362 9.45 20.08 11.09
C GLU A 362 10.29 18.83 11.40
N ARG A 363 10.52 18.57 12.69
CA ARG A 363 11.24 17.37 13.17
C ARG A 363 10.53 16.03 12.95
N GLU A 364 9.34 16.00 12.35
CA GLU A 364 8.64 14.75 12.02
C GLU A 364 9.12 14.12 10.70
N GLU A 365 9.94 14.83 9.92
CA GLU A 365 10.51 14.35 8.66
C GLU A 365 12.00 13.96 8.82
N GLY A 366 12.30 13.19 9.87
CA GLY A 366 13.66 12.78 10.21
C GLY A 366 14.38 11.97 9.14
N GLY A 367 15.71 12.13 9.08
CA GLY A 367 16.59 11.53 8.08
C GLY A 367 16.73 12.37 6.81
N THR A 368 17.20 11.74 5.74
CA THR A 368 17.06 12.30 4.38
C THR A 368 15.66 11.93 3.89
N PRO A 369 14.80 12.92 3.56
CA PRO A 369 13.45 12.62 3.08
C PRO A 369 13.47 12.06 1.65
N ASP A 370 12.34 11.51 1.21
CA ASP A 370 12.12 11.17 -0.20
C ASP A 370 11.92 12.47 -1.02
N ILE A 371 13.03 13.12 -1.36
CA ILE A 371 13.06 14.41 -2.05
C ILE A 371 12.40 14.31 -3.43
N LEU A 372 12.92 13.43 -4.30
CA LEU A 372 12.45 13.32 -5.68
C LEU A 372 11.01 12.82 -5.74
N GLY A 373 10.61 11.90 -4.85
CA GLY A 373 9.23 11.48 -4.71
C GLY A 373 8.31 12.59 -4.21
N SER A 374 8.75 13.43 -3.27
CA SER A 374 7.97 14.60 -2.82
C SER A 374 7.69 15.56 -3.98
N ILE A 375 8.72 15.87 -4.79
CA ILE A 375 8.61 16.77 -5.95
C ILE A 375 7.71 16.16 -7.03
N ARG A 376 7.89 14.87 -7.35
CA ARG A 376 7.03 14.11 -8.27
C ARG A 376 5.56 14.15 -7.83
N LEU A 377 5.29 14.06 -6.53
CA LEU A 377 3.91 14.15 -6.01
C LEU A 377 3.31 15.55 -6.17
N GLY A 378 4.10 16.62 -6.00
CA GLY A 378 3.66 17.99 -6.29
C GLY A 378 3.21 18.13 -7.75
N LEU A 379 4.01 17.61 -8.70
CA LEU A 379 3.68 17.61 -10.14
C LEU A 379 2.43 16.76 -10.46
N ALA A 380 2.29 15.59 -9.84
CA ALA A 380 1.09 14.76 -9.99
C ALA A 380 -0.18 15.44 -9.42
N PHE A 381 -0.04 16.21 -8.34
CA PHE A 381 -1.11 17.06 -7.82
C PHE A 381 -1.44 18.22 -8.77
N GLN A 382 -0.44 18.90 -9.36
CA GLN A 382 -0.71 19.93 -10.38
C GLN A 382 -1.53 19.35 -11.56
N MET A 383 -1.16 18.17 -12.07
CA MET A 383 -1.88 17.51 -13.17
C MET A 383 -3.35 17.19 -12.81
N LYS A 384 -3.61 16.70 -11.59
CA LYS A 384 -4.97 16.50 -11.07
C LYS A 384 -5.75 17.81 -10.98
N GLN A 385 -5.17 18.83 -10.36
CA GLN A 385 -5.87 20.11 -10.12
C GLN A 385 -6.10 20.91 -11.41
N ARG A 386 -5.24 20.74 -12.42
CA ARG A 386 -5.37 21.33 -13.76
C ARG A 386 -6.63 20.85 -14.50
N LEU A 387 -7.00 19.58 -14.36
CA LEU A 387 -8.27 19.05 -14.88
C LEU A 387 -9.45 19.36 -13.94
N GLY A 388 -9.19 19.30 -12.63
CA GLY A 388 -10.12 19.63 -11.56
C GLY A 388 -10.90 18.40 -11.05
N PRO A 389 -10.93 18.14 -9.74
CA PRO A 389 -11.50 16.91 -9.18
C PRO A 389 -13.01 16.72 -9.41
N ARG A 390 -13.76 17.80 -9.71
CA ARG A 390 -15.18 17.69 -10.09
C ARG A 390 -15.34 17.04 -11.45
N ARG A 391 -14.66 17.60 -12.47
CA ARG A 391 -14.65 17.09 -13.85
C ARG A 391 -14.09 15.67 -13.91
N ILE A 392 -13.10 15.33 -13.08
CA ILE A 392 -12.66 13.94 -12.90
C ILE A 392 -13.82 13.07 -12.40
N MET A 393 -14.47 13.43 -11.29
CA MET A 393 -15.61 12.65 -10.78
C MET A 393 -16.79 12.53 -11.76
N ASP A 394 -17.01 13.53 -12.62
CA ASP A 394 -18.05 13.48 -13.65
C ASP A 394 -17.71 12.45 -14.75
N LEU A 395 -16.43 12.31 -15.14
CA LEU A 395 -15.93 11.27 -16.05
C LEU A 395 -15.95 9.87 -15.38
N GLU A 396 -15.49 9.77 -14.13
CA GLU A 396 -15.51 8.51 -13.36
C GLU A 396 -16.95 7.97 -13.21
N ARG A 397 -17.96 8.84 -13.07
CA ARG A 397 -19.39 8.46 -13.09
C ARG A 397 -19.85 7.88 -14.44
N GLN A 398 -19.38 8.45 -15.55
CA GLN A 398 -19.70 7.93 -16.89
C GLN A 398 -19.13 6.51 -17.07
N HIS A 399 -17.88 6.28 -16.67
CA HIS A 399 -17.29 4.94 -16.64
C HIS A 399 -18.04 3.99 -15.70
N VAL A 400 -18.50 4.44 -14.51
CA VAL A 400 -19.32 3.60 -13.61
C VAL A 400 -20.62 3.16 -14.29
N HIS A 401 -21.33 4.07 -14.94
CA HIS A 401 -22.59 3.76 -15.61
C HIS A 401 -22.39 2.76 -16.75
N HIS A 402 -21.44 3.03 -17.65
CA HIS A 402 -21.11 2.18 -18.80
C HIS A 402 -20.68 0.76 -18.38
N VAL A 403 -19.76 0.65 -17.41
CA VAL A 403 -19.27 -0.63 -16.92
C VAL A 403 -20.35 -1.40 -16.15
N ARG A 404 -21.18 -0.73 -15.34
CA ARG A 404 -22.35 -1.36 -14.70
C ARG A 404 -23.31 -1.92 -15.75
N GLU A 405 -23.66 -1.11 -16.76
CA GLU A 405 -24.62 -1.53 -17.78
C GLU A 405 -24.08 -2.74 -18.55
N SER A 406 -22.86 -2.66 -19.07
CA SER A 406 -22.24 -3.74 -19.84
C SER A 406 -22.13 -5.04 -19.03
N LEU A 407 -21.52 -5.01 -17.84
CA LEU A 407 -21.34 -6.20 -17.00
C LEU A 407 -22.70 -6.82 -16.56
N SER A 408 -23.74 -6.00 -16.37
CA SER A 408 -25.08 -6.50 -15.99
C SER A 408 -25.79 -7.31 -17.09
N ARG A 409 -25.39 -7.17 -18.35
CA ARG A 409 -26.00 -7.87 -19.49
C ARG A 409 -25.64 -9.36 -19.56
N ASN A 410 -24.69 -9.84 -18.75
CA ASN A 410 -24.16 -11.21 -18.82
C ASN A 410 -24.30 -11.93 -17.46
N GLU A 411 -25.09 -13.00 -17.42
CA GLU A 411 -25.38 -13.75 -16.19
C GLU A 411 -24.20 -14.57 -15.63
N ASN A 412 -23.14 -14.78 -16.41
CA ASN A 412 -21.91 -15.40 -15.93
C ASN A 412 -21.05 -14.41 -15.14
N ILE A 413 -21.36 -13.10 -15.12
CA ILE A 413 -20.63 -12.09 -14.35
C ILE A 413 -21.36 -11.79 -13.04
N VAL A 414 -20.69 -11.97 -11.92
CA VAL A 414 -21.18 -11.57 -10.60
C VAL A 414 -20.32 -10.41 -10.09
N VAL A 415 -20.81 -9.18 -10.30
CA VAL A 415 -20.21 -7.94 -9.76
C VAL A 415 -20.51 -7.83 -8.27
N LEU A 416 -19.52 -7.43 -7.47
CA LEU A 416 -19.61 -7.39 -6.01
C LEU A 416 -19.80 -5.99 -5.45
N GLY A 417 -20.54 -5.89 -4.35
CA GLY A 417 -20.90 -4.63 -3.70
C GLY A 417 -22.13 -3.97 -4.32
N ARG A 418 -22.46 -2.78 -3.81
CA ARG A 418 -23.65 -2.01 -4.16
C ARG A 418 -23.62 -1.55 -5.63
N GLN A 419 -24.67 -1.84 -6.40
CA GLN A 419 -24.81 -1.44 -7.82
C GLN A 419 -25.94 -0.43 -8.07
N THR A 420 -26.24 0.44 -7.10
CA THR A 420 -27.23 1.51 -7.23
C THR A 420 -26.56 2.88 -7.37
N ASP A 421 -27.27 3.85 -7.95
CA ASP A 421 -26.74 5.18 -8.29
C ASP A 421 -27.02 6.26 -7.23
N ASP A 422 -27.54 5.89 -6.05
CA ASP A 422 -27.80 6.81 -4.94
C ASP A 422 -26.57 7.09 -4.05
N VAL A 423 -25.44 6.44 -4.34
CA VAL A 423 -24.15 6.67 -3.69
C VAL A 423 -23.06 6.76 -4.77
N ASP A 424 -22.25 7.81 -4.73
CA ASP A 424 -21.11 7.95 -5.63
C ASP A 424 -20.14 6.76 -5.50
N GLN A 425 -19.63 6.29 -6.63
CA GLN A 425 -18.67 5.20 -6.73
C GLN A 425 -17.57 5.61 -7.71
N LEU A 426 -16.33 5.19 -7.45
CA LEU A 426 -15.29 5.12 -8.46
C LEU A 426 -15.43 3.82 -9.28
N PRO A 427 -15.15 3.80 -10.59
CA PRO A 427 -15.22 2.65 -11.50
C PRO A 427 -14.13 1.60 -11.20
N ILE A 428 -14.21 1.04 -9.98
CA ILE A 428 -13.35 0.03 -9.38
C ILE A 428 -14.26 -1.17 -9.10
N PHE A 429 -14.15 -2.19 -9.95
CA PHE A 429 -15.08 -3.31 -9.97
C PHE A 429 -14.38 -4.59 -9.54
N SER A 430 -14.80 -5.12 -8.39
CA SER A 430 -14.53 -6.51 -8.01
C SER A 430 -15.64 -7.42 -8.52
N PHE A 431 -15.27 -8.54 -9.13
CA PHE A 431 -16.21 -9.47 -9.74
C PHE A 431 -15.72 -10.93 -9.66
N MET A 432 -16.65 -11.84 -9.92
CA MET A 432 -16.41 -13.26 -10.11
C MET A 432 -17.02 -13.71 -11.44
N ILE A 433 -16.40 -14.70 -12.07
CA ILE A 433 -16.95 -15.38 -13.25
C ILE A 433 -17.58 -16.70 -12.81
N ARG A 434 -18.89 -16.82 -12.97
CA ARG A 434 -19.72 -18.01 -12.74
C ARG A 434 -19.63 -18.94 -13.95
N PHE A 435 -19.71 -20.24 -13.68
CA PHE A 435 -19.92 -21.29 -14.69
C PHE A 435 -20.72 -22.41 -14.03
N ASN A 436 -21.96 -22.62 -14.48
CA ASN A 436 -22.96 -23.46 -13.81
C ASN A 436 -23.12 -23.05 -12.32
N ASP A 437 -22.99 -24.00 -11.37
CA ASP A 437 -23.03 -23.69 -9.92
C ASP A 437 -21.72 -23.10 -9.38
N ARG A 438 -20.62 -23.19 -10.15
CA ARG A 438 -19.24 -22.87 -9.74
C ARG A 438 -18.84 -21.45 -10.15
N PHE A 439 -17.66 -21.04 -9.70
CA PHE A 439 -16.96 -19.88 -10.25
C PHE A 439 -15.52 -20.27 -10.66
N LEU A 440 -14.98 -19.57 -11.65
CA LEU A 440 -13.56 -19.64 -11.99
C LEU A 440 -12.71 -19.07 -10.85
N HIS A 441 -11.46 -19.53 -10.75
CA HIS A 441 -10.50 -19.02 -9.77
C HIS A 441 -10.04 -17.62 -10.19
N HIS A 442 -10.03 -16.63 -9.28
CA HIS A 442 -9.74 -15.23 -9.63
C HIS A 442 -8.38 -15.03 -10.35
N ASN A 443 -7.34 -15.76 -9.93
CA ASN A 443 -6.02 -15.68 -10.60
C ASN A 443 -6.02 -16.35 -11.99
N PHE A 444 -6.94 -17.26 -12.29
CA PHE A 444 -7.11 -17.82 -13.64
C PHE A 444 -7.79 -16.80 -14.56
N VAL A 445 -8.85 -16.14 -14.07
CA VAL A 445 -9.49 -15.01 -14.78
C VAL A 445 -8.47 -13.92 -15.13
N CYS A 446 -7.63 -13.52 -14.16
CA CYS A 446 -6.56 -12.55 -14.42
C CYS A 446 -5.44 -13.07 -15.36
N ALA A 447 -5.14 -14.38 -15.34
CA ALA A 447 -4.18 -14.98 -16.27
C ALA A 447 -4.70 -14.96 -17.71
N LEU A 448 -5.96 -15.34 -17.94
CA LEU A 448 -6.59 -15.26 -19.28
C LEU A 448 -6.66 -13.81 -19.79
N LEU A 449 -7.08 -12.86 -18.95
CA LEU A 449 -7.11 -11.42 -19.30
C LEU A 449 -5.72 -10.90 -19.71
N ASN A 450 -4.66 -11.29 -18.99
CA ASN A 450 -3.28 -10.97 -19.36
C ASN A 450 -2.86 -11.65 -20.67
N ASP A 451 -3.00 -12.97 -20.75
CA ASP A 451 -2.39 -13.78 -21.80
C ASP A 451 -3.12 -13.66 -23.14
N MET A 452 -4.44 -13.58 -23.16
CA MET A 452 -5.21 -13.49 -24.40
C MET A 452 -5.33 -12.05 -24.91
N PHE A 453 -5.42 -11.08 -24.01
CA PHE A 453 -5.82 -9.70 -24.32
C PHE A 453 -4.84 -8.61 -23.87
N GLY A 454 -3.81 -8.92 -23.09
CA GLY A 454 -2.86 -7.94 -22.55
C GLY A 454 -3.32 -7.16 -21.32
N ILE A 455 -4.51 -7.49 -20.77
CA ILE A 455 -5.19 -6.72 -19.74
C ILE A 455 -4.65 -7.07 -18.34
N GLN A 456 -4.07 -6.06 -17.67
CA GLN A 456 -3.45 -6.20 -16.37
C GLN A 456 -4.49 -5.98 -15.24
N ALA A 457 -5.23 -7.03 -14.88
CA ALA A 457 -6.17 -7.07 -13.76
C ALA A 457 -5.55 -7.71 -12.50
N ARG A 458 -6.14 -7.51 -11.30
CA ARG A 458 -5.62 -8.04 -10.02
C ARG A 458 -6.57 -9.00 -9.32
N GLY A 459 -6.13 -10.24 -9.14
CA GLY A 459 -6.81 -11.24 -8.31
C GLY A 459 -6.49 -11.13 -6.80
N GLY A 460 -7.34 -11.72 -5.97
CA GLY A 460 -7.13 -11.92 -4.53
C GLY A 460 -8.14 -11.18 -3.67
N CYS A 461 -7.81 -10.91 -2.40
CA CYS A 461 -8.64 -10.13 -1.47
C CYS A 461 -8.13 -8.68 -1.24
N GLN A 462 -7.21 -8.23 -2.11
CA GLN A 462 -6.63 -6.89 -2.24
C GLN A 462 -6.47 -6.11 -0.91
N CYS A 463 -5.91 -6.75 0.12
CA CYS A 463 -5.65 -6.16 1.45
C CYS A 463 -6.89 -5.57 2.17
N ALA A 464 -8.07 -6.13 1.87
CA ALA A 464 -9.35 -5.82 2.53
C ALA A 464 -10.09 -7.12 2.96
N GLY A 465 -9.32 -8.12 3.39
CA GLY A 465 -9.78 -9.50 3.69
C GLY A 465 -11.12 -9.62 4.43
N PRO A 466 -11.35 -8.92 5.57
CA PRO A 466 -12.63 -9.00 6.29
C PRO A 466 -13.85 -8.57 5.46
N PHE A 467 -13.69 -7.58 4.58
CA PHE A 467 -14.74 -7.10 3.70
C PHE A 467 -14.90 -7.99 2.46
N GLY A 468 -13.79 -8.42 1.85
CA GLY A 468 -13.82 -9.41 0.76
C GLY A 468 -14.54 -10.70 1.17
N SER A 469 -14.28 -11.22 2.37
CA SER A 469 -15.00 -12.40 2.90
C SER A 469 -16.50 -12.17 3.08
N ARG A 470 -16.93 -10.95 3.44
CA ARG A 470 -18.36 -10.59 3.52
C ARG A 470 -19.01 -10.49 2.15
N LEU A 471 -18.35 -9.84 1.18
CA LEU A 471 -18.83 -9.75 -0.20
C LEU A 471 -18.97 -11.13 -0.85
N LEU A 472 -18.13 -12.10 -0.45
CA LEU A 472 -18.18 -13.51 -0.84
C LEU A 472 -19.20 -14.35 -0.02
N GLY A 473 -19.97 -13.74 0.88
CA GLY A 473 -20.97 -14.44 1.70
C GLY A 473 -20.42 -15.47 2.69
N LEU A 474 -19.13 -15.41 3.04
CA LEU A 474 -18.48 -16.44 3.85
C LEU A 474 -18.92 -16.36 5.32
N SER A 475 -19.34 -17.49 5.88
CA SER A 475 -19.62 -17.62 7.31
C SER A 475 -18.34 -17.43 8.14
N ARG A 476 -18.50 -17.09 9.42
CA ARG A 476 -17.37 -16.99 10.35
C ARG A 476 -16.58 -18.29 10.47
N GLU A 477 -17.25 -19.43 10.35
CA GLU A 477 -16.66 -20.77 10.39
C GLU A 477 -15.82 -21.03 9.14
N HIS A 478 -16.39 -20.79 7.94
CA HIS A 478 -15.64 -20.89 6.67
C HIS A 478 -14.39 -19.98 6.69
N ILE A 479 -14.48 -18.76 7.21
CA ILE A 479 -13.34 -17.83 7.31
C ILE A 479 -12.21 -18.40 8.20
N VAL A 480 -12.55 -19.11 9.29
CA VAL A 480 -11.57 -19.74 10.18
C VAL A 480 -10.90 -20.93 9.50
N ASP A 481 -11.67 -21.79 8.85
CA ASP A 481 -11.14 -23.01 8.22
C ASP A 481 -10.31 -22.71 6.96
N LEU A 482 -10.75 -21.77 6.12
CA LEU A 482 -9.94 -21.27 5.02
C LEU A 482 -8.68 -20.55 5.53
N GLY A 483 -8.75 -19.90 6.71
CA GLY A 483 -7.59 -19.35 7.40
C GLY A 483 -6.56 -20.40 7.79
N HIS A 484 -6.99 -21.52 8.40
CA HIS A 484 -6.13 -22.66 8.71
C HIS A 484 -5.50 -23.26 7.44
N ALA A 485 -6.29 -23.39 6.38
CA ALA A 485 -5.84 -23.99 5.12
C ALA A 485 -4.81 -23.14 4.37
N VAL A 486 -4.98 -21.81 4.35
CA VAL A 486 -3.99 -20.87 3.79
C VAL A 486 -2.69 -20.88 4.62
N VAL A 487 -2.78 -20.97 5.95
CA VAL A 487 -1.58 -21.15 6.82
C VAL A 487 -0.86 -22.48 6.52
N ALA A 488 -1.59 -23.53 6.16
CA ALA A 488 -1.03 -24.80 5.68
C ALA A 488 -0.50 -24.76 4.23
N LYS A 489 -0.46 -23.57 3.59
CA LYS A 489 0.01 -23.31 2.22
C LYS A 489 -0.85 -23.90 1.10
N HIS A 490 -2.14 -24.14 1.36
CA HIS A 490 -3.11 -24.45 0.32
C HIS A 490 -3.68 -23.15 -0.28
N GLU A 491 -2.88 -22.43 -1.05
CA GLU A 491 -3.24 -21.11 -1.62
C GLU A 491 -4.46 -21.17 -2.57
N VAL A 492 -4.84 -22.35 -3.07
CA VAL A 492 -6.08 -22.58 -3.85
C VAL A 492 -7.37 -22.33 -3.07
N LEU A 493 -7.30 -22.37 -1.74
CA LEU A 493 -8.44 -22.17 -0.85
C LEU A 493 -8.59 -20.71 -0.42
N LYS A 494 -7.70 -19.84 -0.88
CA LYS A 494 -7.64 -18.43 -0.49
C LYS A 494 -8.82 -17.67 -1.13
N PRO A 495 -9.79 -17.17 -0.35
CA PRO A 495 -10.93 -16.46 -0.93
C PRO A 495 -10.47 -15.13 -1.56
N GLY A 496 -10.98 -14.85 -2.74
CA GLY A 496 -10.58 -13.68 -3.53
C GLY A 496 -11.40 -13.50 -4.79
N VAL A 497 -11.22 -12.35 -5.43
CA VAL A 497 -12.04 -11.80 -6.51
C VAL A 497 -11.12 -11.29 -7.61
N ALA A 498 -11.58 -11.26 -8.85
CA ALA A 498 -10.92 -10.45 -9.88
C ALA A 498 -11.28 -8.98 -9.64
N ARG A 499 -10.35 -8.05 -9.81
CA ARG A 499 -10.62 -6.61 -9.73
C ARG A 499 -9.95 -5.85 -10.86
N MET A 500 -10.67 -4.88 -11.40
CA MET A 500 -10.20 -3.90 -12.38
C MET A 500 -10.66 -2.49 -12.06
N SER A 501 -10.07 -1.49 -12.73
CA SER A 501 -10.40 -0.07 -12.58
C SER A 501 -10.24 0.72 -13.88
N PHE A 502 -11.22 1.57 -14.22
CA PHE A 502 -11.31 2.34 -15.47
C PHE A 502 -11.16 3.85 -15.17
N PRO A 503 -9.94 4.43 -15.19
CA PRO A 503 -9.73 5.83 -14.80
C PRO A 503 -10.22 6.82 -15.88
N TYR A 504 -10.50 8.05 -15.48
CA TYR A 504 -10.96 9.21 -16.28
C TYR A 504 -10.18 9.58 -17.56
N PHE A 505 -9.07 8.90 -17.86
CA PHE A 505 -8.23 9.05 -19.06
C PHE A 505 -8.18 7.78 -19.92
N ALA A 506 -9.03 6.80 -19.63
CA ALA A 506 -9.33 5.68 -20.52
C ALA A 506 -10.39 6.12 -21.53
N ASP A 507 -10.04 6.00 -22.81
CA ASP A 507 -10.96 6.15 -23.93
C ASP A 507 -12.03 5.04 -23.96
N GLU A 508 -13.16 5.33 -24.63
CA GLU A 508 -14.27 4.40 -24.82
C GLU A 508 -13.81 3.09 -25.50
N GLU A 509 -12.93 3.17 -26.50
CA GLU A 509 -12.33 2.00 -27.16
C GLU A 509 -11.45 1.12 -26.23
N GLU A 510 -10.84 1.69 -25.18
CA GLU A 510 -10.10 0.93 -24.17
C GLU A 510 -11.03 0.32 -23.12
N ALA A 511 -12.07 1.06 -22.71
CA ALA A 511 -13.11 0.53 -21.82
C ALA A 511 -13.86 -0.64 -22.47
N ASP A 512 -14.32 -0.49 -23.71
CA ASP A 512 -15.03 -1.53 -24.46
C ASP A 512 -14.17 -2.76 -24.70
N TYR A 513 -12.90 -2.60 -25.10
CA TYR A 513 -11.99 -3.73 -25.25
C TYR A 513 -11.79 -4.53 -23.95
N ILE A 514 -11.75 -3.84 -22.81
CA ILE A 514 -11.68 -4.51 -21.49
C ILE A 514 -13.00 -5.25 -21.20
N LEU A 515 -14.14 -4.64 -21.49
CA LEU A 515 -15.47 -5.22 -21.26
C LEU A 515 -15.72 -6.45 -22.16
N GLU A 516 -15.46 -6.36 -23.46
CA GLU A 516 -15.56 -7.48 -24.40
C GLU A 516 -14.65 -8.65 -24.00
N ALA A 517 -13.43 -8.37 -23.54
CA ALA A 517 -12.52 -9.40 -23.01
C ALA A 517 -13.04 -10.04 -21.71
N VAL A 518 -13.71 -9.29 -20.84
CA VAL A 518 -14.37 -9.85 -19.64
C VAL A 518 -15.56 -10.72 -20.02
N HIS A 519 -16.41 -10.30 -20.97
CA HIS A 519 -17.52 -11.10 -21.47
C HIS A 519 -17.02 -12.40 -22.13
N PHE A 520 -15.96 -12.33 -22.95
CA PHE A 520 -15.32 -13.53 -23.49
C PHE A 520 -14.83 -14.49 -22.39
N VAL A 521 -14.15 -13.98 -21.35
CA VAL A 521 -13.70 -14.82 -20.23
C VAL A 521 -14.88 -15.35 -19.41
N ALA A 522 -16.01 -14.62 -19.35
CA ALA A 522 -17.24 -15.07 -18.72
C ALA A 522 -17.85 -16.29 -19.43
N ASP A 523 -18.02 -16.20 -20.74
CA ASP A 523 -18.77 -17.20 -21.51
C ASP A 523 -17.88 -18.35 -22.01
N HIS A 524 -16.58 -18.12 -22.16
CA HIS A 524 -15.64 -19.07 -22.79
C HIS A 524 -14.37 -19.34 -21.98
N GLY A 525 -14.07 -18.59 -20.91
CA GLY A 525 -12.82 -18.74 -20.15
C GLY A 525 -12.64 -20.13 -19.53
N TRP A 526 -13.72 -20.81 -19.17
CA TRP A 526 -13.69 -22.19 -18.66
C TRP A 526 -13.09 -23.20 -19.66
N LYS A 527 -13.23 -22.96 -20.97
CA LYS A 527 -12.71 -23.85 -22.04
C LYS A 527 -11.18 -23.97 -22.01
N PHE A 528 -10.50 -22.96 -21.45
CA PHE A 528 -9.04 -22.87 -21.38
C PHE A 528 -8.43 -23.53 -20.13
N LEU A 529 -9.24 -24.06 -19.22
CA LEU A 529 -8.73 -24.74 -18.01
C LEU A 529 -7.73 -25.87 -18.31
N PRO A 530 -7.88 -26.70 -19.38
CA PRO A 530 -6.88 -27.72 -19.75
C PRO A 530 -5.56 -27.16 -20.29
N GLU A 531 -5.52 -25.89 -20.71
CA GLU A 531 -4.31 -25.24 -21.23
C GLU A 531 -3.47 -24.59 -20.12
N TYR A 532 -3.90 -24.65 -18.85
CA TYR A 532 -3.26 -23.97 -17.73
C TYR A 532 -2.93 -24.89 -16.54
N ASP A 533 -1.65 -24.92 -16.16
CA ASP A 533 -1.18 -25.47 -14.89
C ASP A 533 -1.47 -24.54 -13.72
N PHE A 534 -1.77 -25.13 -12.57
CA PHE A 534 -2.01 -24.42 -11.32
C PHE A 534 -1.06 -24.85 -10.19
N ASN A 535 -0.30 -23.90 -9.65
CA ASN A 535 0.61 -24.15 -8.53
C ASN A 535 -0.09 -23.93 -7.17
N CYS A 536 -0.49 -25.03 -6.55
CA CYS A 536 -1.22 -25.04 -5.27
C CYS A 536 -0.49 -24.41 -4.08
N ARG A 537 0.85 -24.25 -4.16
CA ARG A 537 1.68 -23.63 -3.10
C ARG A 537 1.84 -22.12 -3.25
N THR A 538 1.55 -21.55 -4.43
CA THR A 538 1.74 -20.12 -4.72
C THR A 538 0.48 -19.42 -5.22
N GLY A 539 -0.58 -20.17 -5.55
CA GLY A 539 -1.83 -19.62 -6.10
C GLY A 539 -1.70 -19.16 -7.55
N VAL A 540 -0.57 -19.43 -8.22
CA VAL A 540 -0.26 -18.97 -9.58
C VAL A 540 -0.79 -19.96 -10.61
N TRP A 541 -1.51 -19.45 -11.60
CA TRP A 541 -1.88 -20.15 -12.83
C TRP A 541 -0.88 -19.77 -13.94
N ARG A 542 -0.51 -20.71 -14.81
CA ARG A 542 0.30 -20.46 -16.02
C ARG A 542 -0.18 -21.34 -17.16
N HIS A 543 -0.18 -20.80 -18.38
CA HIS A 543 -0.36 -21.63 -19.56
C HIS A 543 0.74 -22.71 -19.64
N VAL A 544 0.43 -23.93 -20.07
CA VAL A 544 1.34 -25.09 -20.05
C VAL A 544 2.66 -24.85 -20.79
N SER A 545 2.65 -24.07 -21.88
CA SER A 545 3.87 -23.65 -22.60
C SER A 545 4.82 -22.73 -21.80
N ARG A 546 4.45 -22.38 -20.57
CA ARG A 546 5.21 -21.54 -19.62
C ARG A 546 5.39 -22.20 -18.25
N ALA A 547 5.20 -23.52 -18.13
CA ALA A 547 5.43 -24.26 -16.89
C ALA A 547 6.87 -24.05 -16.36
N ASP A 548 7.87 -24.30 -17.23
CA ASP A 548 9.30 -24.28 -16.90
C ASP A 548 9.96 -22.90 -16.93
N VAL A 549 9.38 -21.92 -17.63
CA VAL A 549 9.96 -20.56 -17.81
C VAL A 549 9.01 -19.50 -17.24
N PRO A 550 9.12 -19.14 -15.95
CA PRO A 550 8.12 -18.32 -15.25
C PRO A 550 7.90 -16.91 -15.83
N PHE A 551 8.92 -16.31 -16.44
CA PHE A 551 8.84 -15.01 -17.12
C PHE A 551 10.01 -14.89 -18.14
N PRO A 552 9.81 -15.26 -19.41
CA PRO A 552 10.89 -15.28 -20.40
C PRO A 552 11.53 -13.91 -20.68
N ALA A 553 10.72 -12.84 -20.66
CA ALA A 553 11.15 -11.46 -20.92
C ALA A 553 11.58 -10.71 -19.65
N LYS A 554 12.09 -11.42 -18.63
CA LYS A 554 12.48 -10.82 -17.34
C LYS A 554 13.79 -10.04 -17.47
N LYS A 555 13.69 -8.71 -17.55
CA LYS A 555 14.81 -7.79 -17.33
C LYS A 555 15.34 -7.88 -15.90
N CYS A 556 16.65 -7.78 -15.72
CA CYS A 556 17.36 -7.87 -14.44
C CYS A 556 18.22 -6.63 -14.17
N LEU A 557 18.35 -6.22 -12.91
CA LEU A 557 19.17 -5.05 -12.54
C LEU A 557 20.65 -5.19 -12.91
N SER A 558 21.15 -6.42 -13.05
CA SER A 558 22.49 -6.75 -13.52
C SER A 558 22.71 -6.52 -15.02
N GLU A 559 21.67 -6.18 -15.79
CA GLU A 559 21.78 -5.77 -17.20
C GLU A 559 22.10 -4.26 -17.32
N MET A 560 22.03 -3.50 -16.23
CA MET A 560 22.43 -2.08 -16.22
C MET A 560 23.94 -1.98 -16.41
N GLN A 561 24.34 -1.31 -17.49
CA GLN A 561 25.73 -1.05 -17.86
C GLN A 561 26.02 0.46 -17.76
N VAL A 562 27.28 0.79 -17.49
CA VAL A 562 27.77 2.18 -17.54
C VAL A 562 28.21 2.46 -18.97
N ASP A 563 27.23 2.61 -19.84
CA ASP A 563 27.41 2.91 -21.26
C ASP A 563 27.73 4.39 -21.51
N ASP A 564 28.22 4.71 -22.71
CA ASP A 564 28.39 6.10 -23.14
C ASP A 564 27.06 6.85 -23.18
N VAL A 565 27.07 8.16 -22.89
CA VAL A 565 25.86 8.97 -22.78
C VAL A 565 25.03 8.98 -24.08
N GLU A 566 25.67 8.95 -25.25
CA GLU A 566 24.95 8.86 -26.54
C GLU A 566 24.42 7.45 -26.82
N ILE A 567 25.04 6.40 -26.26
CA ILE A 567 24.51 5.02 -26.29
C ILE A 567 23.28 4.94 -25.38
N VAL A 568 23.32 5.49 -24.16
CA VAL A 568 22.15 5.55 -23.27
C VAL A 568 21.01 6.34 -23.92
N ARG A 569 21.30 7.49 -24.54
CA ARG A 569 20.30 8.32 -25.25
C ARG A 569 19.68 7.66 -26.48
N SER A 570 20.42 6.77 -27.16
CA SER A 570 19.92 6.02 -28.32
C SER A 570 19.34 4.65 -27.97
N SER A 571 19.55 4.17 -26.73
CA SER A 571 19.02 2.89 -26.26
C SER A 571 17.48 2.88 -26.33
N THR A 572 16.95 2.03 -27.21
CA THR A 572 15.57 2.16 -27.66
C THR A 572 14.63 1.37 -26.74
N ILE A 573 13.66 2.05 -26.13
CA ILE A 573 12.52 1.39 -25.51
C ILE A 573 11.75 0.65 -26.61
N ALA A 574 11.26 -0.57 -26.33
CA ALA A 574 10.49 -1.36 -27.29
C ALA A 574 9.31 -0.53 -27.83
N GLU A 575 9.20 -0.40 -29.16
CA GLU A 575 8.17 0.46 -29.75
C GLU A 575 6.75 0.04 -29.33
N PRO A 576 5.90 0.99 -28.88
CA PRO A 576 4.49 0.71 -28.62
C PRO A 576 3.76 0.22 -29.87
N ILE A 577 2.76 -0.64 -29.69
CA ILE A 577 1.90 -1.08 -30.79
C ILE A 577 1.05 0.11 -31.25
N ARG A 578 1.30 0.59 -32.48
CA ARG A 578 0.73 1.84 -33.00
C ARG A 578 -0.73 1.70 -33.48
N ASP A 579 -1.08 0.60 -34.14
CA ASP A 579 -2.47 0.29 -34.57
C ASP A 579 -3.17 -0.58 -33.52
N LEU A 580 -3.70 0.10 -32.50
CA LEU A 580 -4.36 -0.54 -31.36
C LEU A 580 -5.72 -1.11 -31.72
N ALA A 581 -6.55 -0.38 -32.49
CA ALA A 581 -7.88 -0.84 -32.87
C ALA A 581 -7.82 -2.17 -33.65
N THR A 582 -6.91 -2.31 -34.61
CA THR A 582 -6.71 -3.57 -35.34
C THR A 582 -6.07 -4.65 -34.46
N HIS A 583 -5.14 -4.31 -33.56
CA HIS A 583 -4.54 -5.27 -32.63
C HIS A 583 -5.56 -5.85 -31.63
N ARG A 584 -6.37 -4.98 -31.00
CA ARG A 584 -7.46 -5.32 -30.09
C ARG A 584 -8.48 -6.23 -30.77
N ARG A 585 -8.98 -5.84 -31.95
CA ARG A 585 -9.92 -6.66 -32.75
C ARG A 585 -9.35 -8.04 -33.10
N ARG A 586 -8.08 -8.11 -33.51
CA ARG A 586 -7.41 -9.39 -33.80
C ARG A 586 -7.29 -10.29 -32.56
N ASN A 587 -7.04 -9.73 -31.37
CA ASN A 587 -7.00 -10.53 -30.14
C ASN A 587 -8.36 -11.18 -29.84
N LEU A 588 -9.47 -10.44 -30.01
CA LEU A 588 -10.84 -10.95 -29.84
C LEU A 588 -11.19 -12.01 -30.88
N GLU A 589 -10.92 -11.76 -32.17
CA GLU A 589 -11.10 -12.74 -33.24
C GLU A 589 -10.27 -14.02 -33.01
N GLN A 590 -9.04 -13.88 -32.52
CA GLN A 590 -8.16 -14.99 -32.19
C GLN A 590 -8.68 -15.77 -30.98
N ALA A 591 -9.21 -15.08 -29.96
CA ALA A 591 -9.76 -15.69 -28.76
C ALA A 591 -10.97 -16.58 -29.05
N ILE A 592 -11.89 -16.15 -29.93
CA ILE A 592 -13.02 -16.98 -30.40
C ILE A 592 -12.50 -18.22 -31.13
N LYS A 593 -11.60 -18.05 -32.10
CA LYS A 593 -10.97 -19.15 -32.86
C LYS A 593 -10.08 -20.06 -31.99
N LEU A 594 -9.72 -19.66 -30.77
CA LEU A 594 -9.07 -20.51 -29.77
C LEU A 594 -10.13 -21.27 -28.98
N ALA A 595 -11.14 -20.59 -28.44
CA ALA A 595 -12.24 -21.17 -27.68
C ALA A 595 -12.95 -22.31 -28.41
N ASP A 596 -13.17 -22.18 -29.72
CA ASP A 596 -13.77 -23.24 -30.53
C ASP A 596 -12.83 -24.44 -30.68
N ARG A 597 -11.53 -24.18 -30.92
CA ARG A 597 -10.51 -25.24 -30.99
C ARG A 597 -10.27 -25.95 -29.66
N CYS A 598 -10.44 -25.29 -28.51
CA CYS A 598 -10.40 -25.96 -27.21
C CYS A 598 -11.54 -26.98 -27.09
N ILE A 599 -12.72 -26.71 -27.64
CA ILE A 599 -13.82 -27.70 -27.74
C ILE A 599 -13.47 -28.79 -28.74
N GLU A 600 -13.03 -28.45 -29.96
CA GLU A 600 -12.64 -29.45 -30.97
C GLU A 600 -11.57 -30.41 -30.44
N MET A 601 -10.57 -29.90 -29.71
CA MET A 601 -9.53 -30.71 -29.08
C MET A 601 -10.07 -31.54 -27.90
N ALA A 602 -10.95 -31.01 -27.06
CA ALA A 602 -11.61 -31.79 -25.99
C ALA A 602 -12.51 -32.91 -26.52
N VAL A 603 -13.10 -32.74 -27.71
CA VAL A 603 -13.88 -33.78 -28.41
C VAL A 603 -12.95 -34.79 -29.11
N ALA A 604 -11.94 -34.31 -29.83
CA ALA A 604 -11.05 -35.15 -30.65
C ALA A 604 -10.03 -35.96 -29.82
N SER A 605 -9.60 -35.46 -28.65
CA SER A 605 -8.69 -36.18 -27.74
C SER A 605 -9.33 -37.40 -27.06
N ASN A 606 -10.60 -37.71 -27.36
CA ASN A 606 -11.42 -38.63 -26.58
C ASN A 606 -12.03 -39.79 -27.41
N TYR A 607 -11.41 -40.25 -28.51
CA TYR A 607 -12.05 -41.26 -29.38
C TYR A 607 -11.26 -42.46 -29.95
N GLU A 608 -9.94 -42.42 -30.23
CA GLU A 608 -9.27 -43.58 -30.87
C GLU A 608 -8.12 -44.22 -30.06
N GLN A 609 -7.05 -43.49 -29.70
CA GLN A 609 -5.86 -44.13 -29.11
C GLN A 609 -6.07 -44.70 -27.69
N ALA A 610 -6.95 -44.10 -26.88
CA ALA A 610 -7.24 -44.59 -25.52
C ALA A 610 -8.03 -45.92 -25.50
N LEU A 611 -8.63 -46.33 -26.62
CA LEU A 611 -9.63 -47.41 -26.66
C LEU A 611 -9.04 -48.84 -26.66
N GLN A 612 -7.72 -49.00 -26.86
CA GLN A 612 -7.07 -50.32 -26.99
C GLN A 612 -6.40 -50.85 -25.71
N GLU A 613 -5.94 -49.99 -24.79
CA GLU A 613 -5.07 -50.43 -23.68
C GLU A 613 -5.75 -50.44 -22.29
N LEU A 614 -6.84 -49.69 -22.08
CA LEU A 614 -7.49 -49.56 -20.76
C LEU A 614 -8.99 -49.84 -20.81
N GLY A 615 -9.40 -50.94 -20.18
CA GLY A 615 -10.78 -51.41 -20.16
C GLY A 615 -11.75 -50.51 -19.38
N THR A 616 -12.60 -49.80 -20.11
CA THR A 616 -13.89 -49.21 -19.67
C THR A 616 -13.87 -48.18 -18.53
N LYS A 617 -13.72 -46.88 -18.88
CA LYS A 617 -14.43 -45.69 -18.30
C LYS A 617 -13.89 -44.38 -18.88
N PRO A 618 -14.58 -43.24 -18.72
CA PRO A 618 -16.03 -42.98 -18.58
C PRO A 618 -16.59 -42.22 -19.81
N PRO A 619 -17.90 -41.93 -19.93
CA PRO A 619 -18.40 -41.03 -20.98
C PRO A 619 -17.89 -39.58 -20.81
N LEU A 620 -18.00 -38.79 -21.88
CA LEU A 620 -17.86 -37.32 -21.86
C LEU A 620 -18.72 -36.73 -20.72
N SER A 621 -18.11 -35.87 -19.91
CA SER A 621 -18.71 -35.27 -18.71
C SER A 621 -18.96 -33.79 -18.90
N GLU A 622 -20.18 -33.34 -18.59
CA GLU A 622 -20.51 -31.91 -18.48
C GLU A 622 -19.99 -31.28 -17.17
N GLU A 623 -19.59 -32.09 -16.18
CA GLU A 623 -18.86 -31.62 -15.00
C GLU A 623 -17.34 -31.64 -15.21
N ILE A 624 -16.69 -30.51 -14.90
CA ILE A 624 -15.23 -30.37 -14.79
C ILE A 624 -14.78 -30.73 -13.36
N CYS A 625 -13.92 -31.74 -13.24
CA CYS A 625 -13.27 -32.11 -11.99
C CYS A 625 -11.93 -31.38 -11.81
N GLY A 626 -11.98 -30.17 -11.24
CA GLY A 626 -10.82 -29.36 -10.86
C GLY A 626 -11.10 -28.51 -9.60
N PRO A 627 -10.08 -27.93 -8.95
CA PRO A 627 -10.20 -27.30 -7.63
C PRO A 627 -10.87 -25.90 -7.68
N CYS A 628 -12.17 -25.86 -7.95
CA CYS A 628 -12.95 -24.64 -8.13
C CYS A 628 -13.86 -24.31 -6.91
N GLN A 629 -13.41 -23.31 -6.13
CA GLN A 629 -14.14 -22.46 -5.16
C GLN A 629 -14.58 -23.05 -3.79
N PRO A 630 -14.48 -22.28 -2.68
CA PRO A 630 -14.64 -22.77 -1.29
C PRO A 630 -15.91 -23.55 -0.95
N TYR A 631 -17.07 -23.24 -1.53
CA TYR A 631 -18.34 -23.82 -1.10
C TYR A 631 -18.49 -25.31 -1.46
N ARG A 632 -17.88 -25.81 -2.55
CA ARG A 632 -17.78 -27.26 -2.85
C ARG A 632 -16.70 -28.00 -2.02
N TYR A 633 -16.01 -27.33 -1.07
CA TYR A 633 -15.13 -27.99 -0.10
C TYR A 633 -15.82 -28.36 1.23
N PHE A 634 -17.08 -27.93 1.43
CA PHE A 634 -17.89 -28.29 2.59
C PHE A 634 -19.05 -29.22 2.17
N ASP A 635 -18.68 -30.38 1.63
CA ASP A 635 -19.59 -31.52 1.48
C ASP A 635 -20.15 -31.89 2.87
N PRO A 636 -21.48 -32.11 3.05
CA PRO A 636 -22.03 -32.69 4.27
C PRO A 636 -21.33 -33.98 4.75
N ALA A 637 -20.71 -34.75 3.86
CA ALA A 637 -19.88 -35.91 4.21
C ALA A 637 -18.61 -35.55 5.01
N ILE A 638 -18.10 -34.32 4.91
CA ILE A 638 -16.95 -33.85 5.71
C ILE A 638 -17.32 -33.67 7.19
N ASN A 639 -18.61 -33.56 7.57
CA ASN A 639 -19.02 -33.68 8.97
C ASN A 639 -18.53 -35.02 9.59
N HIS A 640 -18.47 -36.08 8.79
CA HIS A 640 -17.97 -37.40 9.21
C HIS A 640 -16.45 -37.58 9.01
N VAL A 641 -15.75 -36.60 8.42
CA VAL A 641 -14.27 -36.54 8.41
C VAL A 641 -13.75 -35.94 9.72
N TRP A 642 -14.55 -35.11 10.40
CA TRP A 642 -14.25 -34.57 11.72
C TRP A 642 -14.64 -35.50 12.89
N ASP A 643 -15.41 -36.58 12.63
CA ASP A 643 -15.74 -37.64 13.59
C ASP A 643 -14.49 -38.44 14.04
N GLY A 644 -13.70 -37.84 14.93
CA GLY A 644 -12.47 -38.42 15.48
C GLY A 644 -11.31 -37.43 15.60
N ILE A 645 -11.41 -36.20 15.08
CA ILE A 645 -10.37 -35.18 15.19
C ILE A 645 -10.60 -34.36 16.49
N PRO A 646 -9.70 -34.42 17.49
CA PRO A 646 -9.92 -33.73 18.77
C PRO A 646 -9.83 -32.21 18.58
N THR A 647 -10.95 -31.51 18.84
CA THR A 647 -11.00 -30.04 18.82
C THR A 647 -9.97 -29.45 19.78
N MET A 648 -9.20 -28.44 19.32
CA MET A 648 -7.96 -28.04 19.98
C MET A 648 -8.13 -27.24 21.30
N ALA A 649 -9.32 -27.26 21.89
CA ALA A 649 -9.65 -26.59 23.15
C ALA A 649 -8.96 -27.17 24.40
N THR A 650 -8.36 -28.37 24.30
CA THR A 650 -7.91 -29.15 25.48
C THR A 650 -6.44 -29.61 25.47
N MET A 651 -5.68 -29.50 24.37
CA MET A 651 -4.32 -30.08 24.28
C MET A 651 -3.17 -29.06 24.35
N LYS A 652 -2.19 -29.34 25.22
CA LYS A 652 -0.98 -28.52 25.43
C LYS A 652 0.08 -28.77 24.34
N ARG A 653 0.79 -27.69 23.95
CA ARG A 653 1.76 -27.62 22.82
C ARG A 653 2.77 -28.78 22.69
N HIS A 654 3.16 -29.44 23.79
CA HIS A 654 4.09 -30.58 23.76
C HIS A 654 3.56 -31.76 22.94
N TRP A 655 2.29 -32.14 23.11
CA TRP A 655 1.70 -33.33 22.47
C TRP A 655 1.53 -33.16 20.96
N MET A 656 1.32 -31.93 20.50
CA MET A 656 1.23 -31.54 19.09
C MET A 656 2.44 -32.02 18.27
N LYS A 657 3.67 -31.87 18.81
CA LYS A 657 4.91 -32.32 18.15
C LYS A 657 5.02 -33.85 18.08
N MET A 658 4.36 -34.60 18.97
CA MET A 658 4.40 -36.07 18.98
C MET A 658 3.37 -36.67 18.03
N ALA A 659 2.14 -36.14 18.02
CA ALA A 659 1.08 -36.54 17.09
C ALA A 659 1.49 -36.32 15.62
N ALA A 660 2.08 -35.16 15.29
CA ALA A 660 2.56 -34.87 13.95
C ALA A 660 3.64 -35.87 13.47
N ARG A 661 4.58 -36.25 14.36
CA ARG A 661 5.62 -37.25 14.05
C ARG A 661 5.03 -38.64 13.80
N MET A 662 4.07 -39.07 14.61
CA MET A 662 3.36 -40.36 14.40
C MET A 662 2.55 -40.37 13.10
N PHE A 663 1.94 -39.24 12.71
CA PHE A 663 1.17 -39.14 11.47
C PHE A 663 2.06 -39.27 10.22
N ILE A 664 3.18 -38.53 10.19
CA ILE A 664 4.17 -38.61 9.10
C ILE A 664 4.75 -40.03 8.99
N SER A 665 5.10 -40.64 10.12
CA SER A 665 5.65 -42.01 10.18
C SER A 665 4.70 -43.08 9.65
N ARG A 666 3.38 -42.85 9.66
CA ARG A 666 2.38 -43.85 9.28
C ARG A 666 1.88 -43.72 7.84
N TYR A 667 2.01 -42.54 7.23
CA TYR A 667 1.41 -42.24 5.93
C TYR A 667 2.36 -41.68 4.86
N CYS A 668 3.61 -41.30 5.20
CA CYS A 668 4.55 -40.73 4.23
C CYS A 668 5.71 -41.65 3.82
N LEU A 669 6.05 -42.68 4.62
CA LEU A 669 7.16 -43.61 4.37
C LEU A 669 6.78 -45.05 4.76
N PRO A 670 6.17 -45.86 3.86
CA PRO A 670 5.58 -47.15 4.24
C PRO A 670 6.58 -48.27 4.62
N ASN A 671 7.82 -48.21 4.12
CA ASN A 671 8.75 -49.35 4.09
C ASN A 671 10.17 -48.98 4.59
N GLN A 672 10.30 -48.43 5.80
CA GLN A 672 11.61 -48.34 6.49
C GLN A 672 11.52 -48.77 7.94
N ASP A 673 12.59 -49.41 8.42
CA ASP A 673 12.62 -50.09 9.71
C ASP A 673 12.76 -49.12 10.89
N MET A 674 11.98 -49.35 11.96
CA MET A 674 11.80 -48.39 13.07
C MET A 674 13.09 -48.13 13.88
N ALA A 675 14.11 -48.98 13.73
CA ALA A 675 15.38 -48.87 14.43
C ALA A 675 16.23 -47.64 14.01
N PHE A 676 16.10 -47.15 12.77
CA PHE A 676 16.96 -46.05 12.28
C PHE A 676 16.53 -44.66 12.80
N LEU A 677 15.25 -44.49 13.15
CA LEU A 677 14.69 -43.19 13.56
C LEU A 677 15.01 -42.76 15.00
N MET A 678 15.69 -43.60 15.81
CA MET A 678 16.06 -43.28 17.19
C MET A 678 17.54 -42.90 17.40
N SER A 679 18.39 -42.94 16.35
CA SER A 679 19.84 -42.69 16.50
C SER A 679 20.27 -41.24 16.25
N MET A 680 19.44 -40.40 15.63
CA MET A 680 19.76 -38.99 15.37
C MET A 680 19.60 -38.14 16.63
N LYS A 681 20.73 -37.86 17.31
CA LYS A 681 20.83 -36.77 18.29
C LYS A 681 20.50 -35.42 17.61
N PRO A 682 19.91 -34.45 18.33
CA PRO A 682 19.67 -33.13 17.78
C PRO A 682 20.99 -32.41 17.50
N VAL A 683 21.07 -31.72 16.36
CA VAL A 683 21.99 -30.59 16.22
C VAL A 683 21.49 -29.50 17.16
N GLN A 684 22.39 -28.95 17.97
CA GLN A 684 22.07 -27.82 18.85
C GLN A 684 22.13 -26.51 18.06
N ASP A 685 21.21 -25.60 18.34
CA ASP A 685 21.29 -24.22 17.88
C ASP A 685 22.51 -23.54 18.53
N LEU A 686 23.30 -22.81 17.73
CA LEU A 686 24.46 -22.03 18.18
C LEU A 686 24.09 -20.56 18.31
N ASP A 687 23.57 -20.20 19.49
CA ASP A 687 23.70 -18.86 20.06
C ASP A 687 24.74 -18.96 21.19
N ASP A 688 25.86 -18.25 21.10
CA ASP A 688 26.86 -18.15 22.17
C ASP A 688 27.39 -16.71 22.28
N GLU A 689 27.01 -16.02 23.36
CA GLU A 689 27.75 -14.86 23.87
C GLU A 689 28.70 -15.35 24.99
N THR A 690 30.01 -15.28 24.71
CA THR A 690 31.14 -15.07 25.65
C THR A 690 31.13 -15.67 27.07
N ASP A 691 32.20 -16.43 27.33
CA ASP A 691 32.95 -16.52 28.60
C ASP A 691 32.25 -17.04 29.88
N SER A 692 32.71 -18.20 30.39
CA SER A 692 33.82 -18.20 31.36
C SER A 692 34.27 -19.62 31.78
N ASP A 693 35.59 -19.82 31.87
CA ASP A 693 36.36 -20.73 32.74
C ASP A 693 35.74 -22.04 33.30
N SER A 694 36.35 -23.19 33.00
CA SER A 694 37.35 -23.77 33.94
C SER A 694 38.05 -25.03 33.40
N ASP A 695 39.30 -25.21 33.79
CA ASP A 695 40.26 -26.27 33.44
C ASP A 695 39.75 -27.73 33.47
N SER A 696 40.27 -28.60 32.57
CA SER A 696 41.36 -29.53 32.97
C SER A 696 41.86 -30.47 31.84
N GLU A 697 43.19 -30.66 31.83
CA GLU A 697 43.97 -31.82 31.35
C GLU A 697 43.69 -32.45 29.96
N GLY A 698 44.63 -32.22 29.02
CA GLY A 698 44.99 -33.21 27.99
C GLY A 698 45.87 -34.34 28.57
N PRO A 699 46.45 -35.25 27.74
CA PRO A 699 47.51 -34.79 26.83
C PRO A 699 47.71 -35.58 25.50
N GLN A 700 48.36 -34.92 24.53
CA GLN A 700 49.32 -35.52 23.55
C GLN A 700 48.79 -36.57 22.52
N LYS A 701 49.38 -36.75 21.32
CA LYS A 701 50.66 -36.27 20.74
C LYS A 701 50.66 -36.34 19.19
N ASP A 702 51.60 -35.60 18.59
CA ASP A 702 52.30 -35.83 17.31
C ASP A 702 51.54 -36.37 16.07
N SER A 703 51.23 -35.49 15.10
CA SER A 703 51.89 -35.45 13.77
C SER A 703 51.74 -34.08 13.13
#